data_AF-A0A0T5X951-F1
#
_entry.id   AF-A0A0T5X951-F1
#
_cell.length_a   1.000
_cell.length_b   1.000
_cell.length_c   1.000
_cell.angle_alpha   90.00
_cell.angle_beta   90.00
_cell.angle_gamma   90.00
#
_symmetry.space_group_name_H-M   'P 1'
#
loop_
_entity.id
_entity.type
_entity.pdbx_description
1 polymer ?
#
loop_
_entity_poly.entity_id
_entity_poly.type
_entity_poly.pdbx_seq_one_letter_code
_entity_poly.pdbx_strand_id
1 'polypeptide(L)'
;MAKGTFSYIKWFDELTKEDIPLVGGKGANLGEMTNHSIPVPPGFCIVSKAYKDFVTLSNINKVIQDILSKINFDDAGDLEEKTAKIRNLMIETDIPLQVERDILRAYAVLAEQINLNEPEVAVRSSATAEDLPDASFAGQQDTYLHIKGKDELLKHVKKCWASLWTSRATYYRHIKGFDHMSVLLSVVVQKMVNASKSGVMFTINPISNNSDEIMINASWGLGEAIVSGSVTPDEYIIDKKTLDIKEERISQKTVMVIREASGGGTTTVNVKDILGPGAISQPCLSEDEVKKIASMGKRIENVYGFPQDIEWAIDRDTGELYILQSRPVTTFKPQKSEEPIQFDTKTEPEVLVKGLAASPGIAVGKVKKIQSIDEIGKIQEGDILVTAMTNPDMVPAMKKAVAVVTDEGGRTCHAAIVSREFGIPCIVGTQNATEVLEDGMTVTVDATRGVVYKGDRLLQLQGEKPKTSTPTVGISEQKVKEIVEQWAPITGTKIYMNLGEPGLIDKYKELPFDGIGLMRTEFIFTDMVGIHPMYLVKQNKGDILISRMAEGIAAVAQAIYPRPVVVRFSDFRTNEFRGLEGGDEVEPIENNPMIGWRGVSRYISPEYEEGFRLECRAIRKVREEYGLTNAWVMLPFVRNLWELDKVKAIMASEGLEQGGSLKVWIMAEVPSVVMLAEEFAKKVDGISIGSNDLTQLTLGVDRDSGILNRMGYFDEQDPAVLKAIEILIDAAHKYGKTCSICGQAPSLYPGFAEFLVRKGIDSMSVNPDTVAYTKRLVASVEQRLLLERAFGKQ
;
A
#
# COMPACT_ATOMS: atom_id res chain seq x y z
N MET A 1 41.90 -14.91 20.87
CA MET A 1 42.66 -15.31 19.64
C MET A 1 42.26 -14.38 18.48
N ALA A 2 43.09 -14.20 17.45
CA ALA A 2 42.65 -13.49 16.24
C ALA A 2 41.39 -14.17 15.65
N LYS A 3 40.47 -13.42 15.05
CA LYS A 3 39.34 -13.98 14.29
C LYS A 3 39.94 -14.97 13.26
N GLY A 4 39.85 -16.27 13.54
CA GLY A 4 40.37 -17.29 12.64
C GLY A 4 39.58 -17.24 11.32
N THR A 5 40.14 -17.76 10.24
CA THR A 5 39.40 -17.90 8.97
C THR A 5 38.20 -18.85 9.18
N PHE A 6 36.99 -18.33 8.99
CA PHE A 6 35.74 -19.10 9.00
C PHE A 6 35.28 -19.35 7.56
N SER A 7 34.70 -20.52 7.30
CA SER A 7 34.13 -20.87 6.00
C SER A 7 32.67 -20.48 5.88
N TYR A 8 31.95 -20.44 7.02
CA TYR A 8 30.49 -20.24 7.08
C TYR A 8 30.04 -19.04 7.94
N ILE A 9 30.98 -18.29 8.50
CA ILE A 9 30.68 -17.19 9.44
C ILE A 9 31.23 -15.88 8.91
N LYS A 10 30.44 -14.83 9.04
CA LYS A 10 30.84 -13.44 8.84
C LYS A 10 30.46 -12.60 10.05
N TRP A 11 31.40 -11.87 10.61
CA TRP A 11 31.15 -10.93 11.70
C TRP A 11 30.49 -9.66 11.15
N PHE A 12 29.73 -8.92 11.97
CA PHE A 12 29.06 -7.71 11.49
C PHE A 12 30.03 -6.66 10.94
N ASP A 13 31.21 -6.51 11.52
CA ASP A 13 32.26 -5.60 11.03
C ASP A 13 32.98 -6.11 9.76
N GLU A 14 32.60 -7.26 9.22
CA GLU A 14 33.06 -7.78 7.92
C GLU A 14 31.97 -7.67 6.83
N LEU A 15 30.81 -7.10 7.15
CA LEU A 15 29.61 -7.11 6.31
C LEU A 15 29.18 -5.71 5.90
N THR A 16 28.78 -5.58 4.64
CA THR A 16 28.29 -4.35 4.02
C THR A 16 26.93 -4.59 3.38
N LYS A 17 26.24 -3.53 2.95
CA LYS A 17 24.98 -3.67 2.19
C LYS A 17 25.12 -4.51 0.91
N GLU A 18 26.31 -4.63 0.34
CA GLU A 18 26.57 -5.45 -0.84
C GLU A 18 26.50 -6.96 -0.56
N ASP A 19 26.56 -7.36 0.72
CA ASP A 19 26.56 -8.76 1.15
C ASP A 19 25.15 -9.36 1.33
N ILE A 20 24.08 -8.67 0.90
CA ILE A 20 22.69 -9.18 0.95
C ILE A 20 22.55 -10.60 0.38
N PRO A 21 23.14 -10.96 -0.78
CA PRO A 21 23.06 -12.34 -1.30
C PRO A 21 23.71 -13.39 -0.39
N LEU A 22 24.64 -12.97 0.48
CA LEU A 22 25.39 -13.84 1.38
C LEU A 22 24.71 -13.98 2.75
N VAL A 23 24.22 -12.87 3.32
CA VAL A 23 23.75 -12.83 4.72
C VAL A 23 22.29 -12.40 4.87
N GLY A 24 21.60 -12.15 3.77
CA GLY A 24 20.24 -11.60 3.76
C GLY A 24 20.19 -10.14 4.17
N GLY A 25 18.99 -9.57 4.06
CA GLY A 25 18.73 -8.16 4.31
C GLY A 25 19.13 -7.68 5.71
N LYS A 26 18.61 -8.35 6.75
CA LYS A 26 18.90 -8.00 8.14
C LYS A 26 20.38 -8.09 8.48
N GLY A 27 21.04 -9.18 8.06
CA GLY A 27 22.46 -9.40 8.32
C GLY A 27 23.34 -8.32 7.69
N ALA A 28 23.08 -7.98 6.41
CA ALA A 28 23.81 -6.94 5.69
C ALA A 28 23.60 -5.57 6.35
N ASN A 29 22.36 -5.27 6.77
CA ASN A 29 22.02 -4.01 7.40
C ASN A 29 22.64 -3.85 8.81
N LEU A 30 22.70 -4.92 9.61
CA LEU A 30 23.44 -4.91 10.88
C LEU A 30 24.95 -4.66 10.66
N GLY A 31 25.51 -5.20 9.58
CA GLY A 31 26.90 -4.94 9.19
C GLY A 31 27.13 -3.49 8.78
N GLU A 32 26.27 -2.94 7.93
CA GLU A 32 26.30 -1.54 7.49
C GLU A 32 26.31 -0.58 8.69
N MET A 33 25.42 -0.81 9.67
CA MET A 33 25.37 -0.01 10.90
C MET A 33 26.65 -0.15 11.73
N THR A 34 27.15 -1.38 11.89
CA THR A 34 28.37 -1.66 12.67
C THR A 34 29.58 -0.93 12.09
N ASN A 35 29.75 -0.95 10.76
CA ASN A 35 30.84 -0.27 10.07
C ASN A 35 30.76 1.26 10.18
N HIS A 36 29.56 1.81 10.35
CA HIS A 36 29.36 3.25 10.61
C HIS A 36 29.44 3.61 12.10
N SER A 37 29.95 2.71 12.95
CA SER A 37 30.12 2.91 14.40
C SER A 37 28.81 3.26 15.12
N ILE A 38 27.69 2.70 14.64
CA ILE A 38 26.40 2.70 15.34
C ILE A 38 26.46 1.55 16.36
N PRO A 39 25.98 1.76 17.61
CA PRO A 39 26.08 0.77 18.67
C PRO A 39 25.10 -0.39 18.45
N VAL A 40 25.49 -1.34 17.61
CA VAL A 40 24.77 -2.59 17.38
C VAL A 40 25.30 -3.64 18.35
N PRO A 41 24.44 -4.48 18.98
CA PRO A 41 24.92 -5.56 19.83
C PRO A 41 25.84 -6.51 19.04
N PRO A 42 27.01 -6.90 19.58
CA PRO A 42 27.96 -7.75 18.87
C PRO A 42 27.35 -9.07 18.42
N GLY A 43 27.75 -9.55 17.25
CA GLY A 43 27.23 -10.78 16.67
C GLY A 43 27.87 -11.15 15.34
N PHE A 44 27.34 -12.21 14.75
CA PHE A 44 27.79 -12.75 13.47
C PHE A 44 26.62 -13.34 12.68
N CYS A 45 26.80 -13.45 11.37
CA CYS A 45 25.90 -14.14 10.46
C CYS A 45 26.47 -15.51 10.09
N ILE A 46 25.60 -16.50 10.12
CA ILE A 46 25.78 -17.80 9.47
C ILE A 46 25.32 -17.63 8.03
N VAL A 47 26.27 -17.63 7.10
CA VAL A 47 26.01 -17.27 5.69
C VAL A 47 25.06 -18.25 5.01
N SER A 48 24.36 -17.79 3.97
CA SER A 48 23.41 -18.56 3.17
C SER A 48 23.99 -19.85 2.57
N LYS A 49 25.31 -19.90 2.34
CA LYS A 49 26.03 -21.13 1.95
C LYS A 49 25.91 -22.25 2.99
N ALA A 50 25.88 -21.93 4.29
CA ALA A 50 25.73 -22.93 5.34
C ALA A 50 24.39 -23.68 5.23
N TYR A 51 23.31 -22.95 4.95
CA TYR A 51 22.00 -23.53 4.67
C TYR A 51 22.03 -24.42 3.41
N LYS A 52 22.64 -23.92 2.33
CA LYS A 52 22.79 -24.68 1.09
C LYS A 52 23.55 -25.99 1.32
N ASP A 53 24.67 -25.94 2.04
CA ASP A 53 25.50 -27.10 2.34
C ASP A 53 24.80 -28.06 3.33
N PHE A 54 24.04 -27.56 4.29
CA PHE A 54 23.15 -28.38 5.14
C PHE A 54 22.14 -29.18 4.30
N VAL A 55 21.43 -28.53 3.38
CA VAL A 55 20.40 -29.16 2.55
C VAL A 55 21.00 -30.18 1.56
N THR A 56 22.19 -29.88 1.02
CA THR A 56 22.84 -30.70 -0.02
C THR A 56 23.70 -31.83 0.55
N LEU A 57 24.56 -31.56 1.53
CA LEU A 57 25.47 -32.57 2.10
C LEU A 57 24.72 -33.59 2.97
N SER A 58 23.63 -33.18 3.61
CA SER A 58 22.75 -34.10 4.35
C SER A 58 21.75 -34.84 3.43
N ASN A 59 21.82 -34.64 2.10
CA ASN A 59 20.98 -35.29 1.08
C ASN A 59 19.46 -35.13 1.27
N ILE A 60 19.02 -34.15 2.06
CA ILE A 60 17.59 -33.88 2.28
C ILE A 60 16.94 -33.12 1.12
N ASN A 61 17.75 -32.51 0.24
CA ASN A 61 17.28 -31.80 -0.96
C ASN A 61 16.31 -32.63 -1.83
N LYS A 62 16.63 -33.91 -2.06
CA LYS A 62 15.78 -34.80 -2.87
C LYS A 62 14.45 -35.10 -2.19
N VAL A 63 14.47 -35.27 -0.87
CA VAL A 63 13.26 -35.54 -0.07
C VAL A 63 12.36 -34.31 -0.06
N ILE A 64 12.94 -33.11 0.12
CA ILE A 64 12.20 -31.85 0.05
C ILE A 64 11.55 -31.68 -1.33
N GLN A 65 12.29 -31.92 -2.43
CA GLN A 65 11.73 -31.84 -3.79
C GLN A 65 10.61 -32.86 -4.03
N ASP A 66 10.74 -34.08 -3.54
CA ASP A 66 9.69 -35.10 -3.64
C ASP A 66 8.43 -34.66 -2.89
N ILE A 67 8.56 -34.13 -1.67
CA ILE A 67 7.43 -33.60 -0.90
C ILE A 67 6.79 -32.41 -1.64
N LEU A 68 7.60 -31.47 -2.12
CA LEU A 68 7.13 -30.28 -2.86
C LEU A 68 6.35 -30.63 -4.12
N SER A 69 6.84 -31.59 -4.91
CA SER A 69 6.16 -32.00 -6.15
C SER A 69 4.78 -32.61 -5.91
N LYS A 70 4.50 -33.03 -4.67
CA LYS A 70 3.22 -33.59 -4.27
C LYS A 70 2.30 -32.57 -3.61
N ILE A 71 2.76 -31.37 -3.26
CA ILE A 71 1.92 -30.37 -2.57
C ILE A 71 0.80 -29.91 -3.50
N ASN A 72 -0.43 -29.97 -3.01
CA ASN A 72 -1.55 -29.25 -3.57
C ASN A 72 -1.60 -27.86 -2.94
N PHE A 73 -1.12 -26.84 -3.66
CA PHE A 73 -1.08 -25.47 -3.16
C PHE A 73 -2.46 -24.81 -3.02
N ASP A 74 -3.52 -25.40 -3.58
CA ASP A 74 -4.91 -24.94 -3.43
C ASP A 74 -5.60 -25.53 -2.18
N ASP A 75 -4.97 -26.49 -1.49
CA ASP A 75 -5.47 -27.10 -0.26
C ASP A 75 -4.60 -26.68 0.94
N ALA A 76 -5.15 -25.83 1.80
CA ALA A 76 -4.45 -25.32 2.97
C ALA A 76 -4.04 -26.42 3.96
N GLY A 77 -4.84 -27.49 4.09
CA GLY A 77 -4.55 -28.62 4.96
C GLY A 77 -3.39 -29.46 4.43
N ASP A 78 -3.42 -29.76 3.14
CA ASP A 78 -2.34 -30.52 2.46
C ASP A 78 -1.01 -29.75 2.47
N LEU A 79 -1.07 -28.44 2.20
CA LEU A 79 0.08 -27.54 2.26
C LEU A 79 0.69 -27.51 3.66
N GLU A 80 -0.11 -27.33 4.72
CA GLU A 80 0.38 -27.31 6.10
C GLU A 80 0.98 -28.67 6.48
N GLU A 81 0.31 -29.78 6.17
CA GLU A 81 0.80 -31.13 6.48
C GLU A 81 2.17 -31.40 5.82
N LYS A 82 2.30 -31.13 4.52
CA LYS A 82 3.54 -31.40 3.77
C LYS A 82 4.66 -30.44 4.13
N THR A 83 4.36 -29.16 4.35
CA THR A 83 5.38 -28.21 4.81
C THR A 83 5.82 -28.51 6.23
N ALA A 84 4.93 -28.99 7.11
CA ALA A 84 5.30 -29.48 8.45
C ALA A 84 6.26 -30.68 8.37
N LYS A 85 6.05 -31.62 7.43
CA LYS A 85 7.00 -32.72 7.18
C LYS A 85 8.38 -32.22 6.78
N ILE A 86 8.46 -31.20 5.92
CA ILE A 86 9.74 -30.57 5.54
C ILE A 86 10.40 -29.93 6.76
N ARG A 87 9.66 -29.17 7.58
CA ARG A 87 10.18 -28.55 8.80
C ARG A 87 10.71 -29.57 9.79
N ASN A 88 9.97 -30.66 10.03
CA ASN A 88 10.40 -31.73 10.93
C ASN A 88 11.66 -32.43 10.41
N LEU A 89 11.71 -32.75 9.11
CA LEU A 89 12.90 -33.31 8.47
C LEU A 89 14.14 -32.45 8.72
N MET A 90 14.01 -31.13 8.58
CA MET A 90 15.11 -30.20 8.82
C MET A 90 15.52 -30.13 10.29
N ILE A 91 14.57 -30.19 11.21
CA ILE A 91 14.85 -30.17 12.66
C ILE A 91 15.55 -31.47 13.10
N GLU A 92 15.16 -32.62 12.53
CA GLU A 92 15.73 -33.93 12.86
C GLU A 92 17.09 -34.19 12.19
N THR A 93 17.38 -33.52 11.08
CA THR A 93 18.64 -33.71 10.35
C THR A 93 19.83 -33.09 11.11
N ASP A 94 20.95 -33.82 11.13
CA ASP A 94 22.20 -33.34 11.72
C ASP A 94 22.87 -32.29 10.84
N ILE A 95 23.49 -31.30 11.50
CA ILE A 95 24.25 -30.25 10.82
C ILE A 95 25.59 -30.85 10.36
N PRO A 96 26.04 -30.62 9.11
CA PRO A 96 27.37 -31.04 8.68
C PRO A 96 28.46 -30.56 9.64
N LEU A 97 29.36 -31.46 10.04
CA LEU A 97 30.38 -31.23 11.08
C LEU A 97 31.18 -29.92 10.89
N GLN A 98 31.49 -29.53 9.66
CA GLN A 98 32.22 -28.29 9.39
C GLN A 98 31.39 -27.03 9.68
N VAL A 99 30.09 -27.06 9.36
CA VAL A 99 29.16 -25.95 9.64
C VAL A 99 28.95 -25.83 11.15
N GLU A 100 28.70 -26.95 11.82
CA GLU A 100 28.56 -27.02 13.28
C GLU A 100 29.80 -26.47 14.00
N ARG A 101 30.99 -26.93 13.60
CA ARG A 101 32.26 -26.48 14.17
C ARG A 101 32.46 -24.98 14.03
N ASP A 102 32.17 -24.42 12.85
CA ASP A 102 32.30 -22.99 12.60
C ASP A 102 31.33 -22.18 13.46
N ILE A 103 30.08 -22.60 13.60
CA ILE A 103 29.06 -21.96 14.46
C ILE A 103 29.50 -21.98 15.93
N LEU A 104 29.89 -23.14 16.45
CA LEU A 104 30.29 -23.29 17.85
C LEU A 104 31.58 -22.53 18.17
N ARG A 105 32.53 -22.48 17.22
CA ARG A 105 33.76 -21.67 17.37
C ARG A 105 33.42 -20.18 17.36
N ALA A 106 32.54 -19.73 16.48
CA ALA A 106 32.11 -18.32 16.46
C ALA A 106 31.38 -17.93 17.75
N TYR A 107 30.52 -18.81 18.28
CA TYR A 107 29.87 -18.60 19.57
C TYR A 107 30.86 -18.49 20.73
N ALA A 108 31.91 -19.32 20.74
CA ALA A 108 32.99 -19.22 21.74
C ALA A 108 33.81 -17.92 21.59
N VAL A 109 34.10 -17.48 20.35
CA VAL A 109 34.78 -16.20 20.11
C VAL A 109 33.91 -15.03 20.54
N LEU A 110 32.60 -15.08 20.31
CA LEU A 110 31.65 -14.06 20.77
C LEU A 110 31.66 -13.97 22.29
N ALA A 111 31.63 -15.12 22.99
CA ALA A 111 31.73 -15.22 24.44
C ALA A 111 32.99 -14.53 25.00
N GLU A 112 34.15 -14.76 24.36
CA GLU A 112 35.41 -14.07 24.71
C GLU A 112 35.33 -12.56 24.47
N GLN A 113 34.78 -12.13 23.32
CA GLN A 113 34.70 -10.70 22.94
C GLN A 113 33.87 -9.87 23.91
N ILE A 114 32.79 -10.45 24.43
CA ILE A 114 31.87 -9.76 25.35
C ILE A 114 32.13 -10.13 26.82
N ASN A 115 33.20 -10.89 27.09
CA ASN A 115 33.62 -11.31 28.42
C ASN A 115 32.52 -11.99 29.25
N LEU A 116 31.74 -12.88 28.61
CA LEU A 116 30.67 -13.64 29.25
C LEU A 116 30.83 -15.13 28.95
N ASN A 117 30.69 -15.98 29.97
CA ASN A 117 30.63 -17.42 29.75
C ASN A 117 29.23 -17.82 29.27
N GLU A 118 29.16 -18.49 28.12
CA GLU A 118 27.90 -18.87 27.44
C GLU A 118 26.89 -17.71 27.32
N PRO A 119 27.19 -16.72 26.48
CA PRO A 119 26.34 -15.54 26.37
C PRO A 119 24.96 -15.89 25.82
N GLU A 120 23.95 -15.21 26.32
CA GLU A 120 22.61 -15.29 25.74
C GLU A 120 22.59 -14.55 24.41
N VAL A 121 22.00 -15.19 23.40
CA VAL A 121 21.93 -14.66 22.05
C VAL A 121 20.50 -14.68 21.52
N ALA A 122 20.20 -13.71 20.65
CA ALA A 122 19.08 -13.76 19.74
C ALA A 122 19.51 -14.50 18.47
N VAL A 123 18.67 -15.44 18.02
CA VAL A 123 18.85 -16.19 16.77
C VAL A 123 17.73 -15.77 15.82
N ARG A 124 18.07 -15.06 14.75
CA ARG A 124 17.12 -14.40 13.86
C ARG A 124 17.32 -14.87 12.42
N SER A 125 16.21 -15.16 11.75
CA SER A 125 16.19 -15.45 10.32
C SER A 125 16.46 -14.18 9.49
N SER A 126 17.28 -14.31 8.45
CA SER A 126 17.64 -13.24 7.51
C SER A 126 17.65 -13.82 6.09
N ALA A 127 16.55 -13.66 5.35
CA ALA A 127 16.44 -14.24 4.01
C ALA A 127 17.11 -13.35 2.95
N THR A 128 17.67 -13.97 1.90
CA THR A 128 18.28 -13.26 0.76
C THR A 128 17.25 -12.54 -0.11
N ALA A 129 15.97 -12.87 0.05
CA ALA A 129 14.84 -12.26 -0.68
C ALA A 129 13.97 -11.35 0.21
N GLU A 130 14.37 -11.10 1.45
CA GLU A 130 13.57 -10.37 2.46
C GLU A 130 13.36 -8.87 2.14
N ASP A 131 14.31 -8.27 1.40
CA ASP A 131 14.36 -6.83 1.09
C ASP A 131 14.12 -6.51 -0.39
N LEU A 132 13.46 -7.41 -1.14
CA LEU A 132 12.98 -7.04 -2.48
C LEU A 132 11.91 -5.94 -2.34
N PRO A 133 11.95 -4.86 -3.16
CA PRO A 133 11.04 -3.71 -3.05
C PRO A 133 9.54 -4.06 -3.02
N ASP A 134 9.18 -5.20 -3.62
CA ASP A 134 7.81 -5.71 -3.76
C ASP A 134 7.45 -6.88 -2.81
N ALA A 135 8.33 -7.24 -1.86
CA ALA A 135 8.15 -8.40 -0.99
C ALA A 135 8.44 -8.08 0.48
N SER A 136 7.46 -7.53 1.19
CA SER A 136 7.55 -7.44 2.65
C SER A 136 7.29 -8.82 3.28
N PHE A 137 8.35 -9.57 3.60
CA PHE A 137 8.27 -10.77 4.46
C PHE A 137 8.06 -10.41 5.96
N ALA A 138 7.58 -9.19 6.25
CA ALA A 138 7.43 -8.67 7.59
C ALA A 138 6.53 -9.58 8.44
N GLY A 139 7.05 -10.02 9.59
CA GLY A 139 6.33 -10.87 10.56
C GLY A 139 6.13 -12.33 10.15
N GLN A 140 6.77 -12.81 9.07
CA GLN A 140 6.59 -14.20 8.59
C GLN A 140 7.69 -15.18 9.02
N GLN A 141 8.79 -14.71 9.62
CA GLN A 141 9.94 -15.56 9.95
C GLN A 141 10.32 -15.47 11.43
N ASP A 142 10.79 -16.57 11.98
CA ASP A 142 10.99 -16.74 13.42
C ASP A 142 12.19 -15.95 13.95
N THR A 143 12.00 -15.38 15.15
CA THR A 143 13.06 -14.82 15.99
C THR A 143 13.00 -15.53 17.34
N TYR A 144 14.15 -16.01 17.80
CA TYR A 144 14.27 -16.71 19.07
C TYR A 144 15.18 -15.91 20.00
N LEU A 145 14.66 -15.56 21.18
CA LEU A 145 15.33 -14.70 22.16
C LEU A 145 15.85 -15.52 23.34
N HIS A 146 16.84 -14.99 24.06
CA HIS A 146 17.43 -15.61 25.27
C HIS A 146 17.95 -17.05 25.06
N ILE A 147 18.51 -17.34 23.88
CA ILE A 147 19.11 -18.64 23.60
C ILE A 147 20.47 -18.74 24.27
N LYS A 148 20.66 -19.80 25.08
CA LYS A 148 21.86 -20.00 25.86
C LYS A 148 22.40 -21.41 25.68
N GLY A 149 23.72 -21.51 25.49
CA GLY A 149 24.41 -22.79 25.36
C GLY A 149 24.46 -23.31 23.93
N LYS A 150 25.41 -24.21 23.70
CA LYS A 150 25.78 -24.71 22.36
C LYS A 150 24.64 -25.50 21.70
N ASP A 151 24.00 -26.38 22.46
CA ASP A 151 22.98 -27.28 21.94
C ASP A 151 21.71 -26.50 21.55
N GLU A 152 21.27 -25.58 22.40
CA GLU A 152 20.13 -24.72 22.10
C GLU A 152 20.42 -23.75 20.95
N LEU A 153 21.67 -23.27 20.80
CA LEU A 153 22.06 -22.48 19.63
C LEU A 153 21.87 -23.28 18.33
N LEU A 154 22.43 -24.49 18.23
CA LEU A 154 22.33 -25.32 17.03
C LEU A 154 20.88 -25.68 16.70
N LYS A 155 20.08 -26.00 17.73
CA LYS A 155 18.66 -26.27 17.61
C LYS A 155 17.90 -25.07 17.03
N HIS A 156 18.16 -23.86 17.53
CA HIS A 156 17.47 -22.66 17.04
C HIS A 156 17.97 -22.20 15.65
N VAL A 157 19.22 -22.48 15.30
CA VAL A 157 19.70 -22.33 13.91
C VAL A 157 18.90 -23.23 12.96
N LYS A 158 18.68 -24.51 13.32
CA LYS A 158 17.82 -25.42 12.53
C LYS A 158 16.38 -24.94 12.44
N LYS A 159 15.82 -24.43 13.53
CA LYS A 159 14.47 -23.85 13.53
C LYS A 159 14.36 -22.64 12.60
N CYS A 160 15.34 -21.73 12.60
CA CYS A 160 15.38 -20.64 11.63
C CYS A 160 15.42 -21.17 10.20
N TRP A 161 16.29 -22.13 9.88
CA TRP A 161 16.31 -22.74 8.55
C TRP A 161 14.97 -23.39 8.18
N ALA A 162 14.33 -24.08 9.13
CA ALA A 162 13.01 -24.68 8.94
C ALA A 162 11.91 -23.63 8.75
N SER A 163 12.03 -22.42 9.33
CA SER A 163 11.03 -21.35 9.18
C SER A 163 10.90 -20.86 7.73
N LEU A 164 11.89 -21.15 6.88
CA LEU A 164 11.75 -20.93 5.43
C LEU A 164 10.60 -21.75 4.85
N TRP A 165 10.26 -22.90 5.45
CA TRP A 165 9.25 -23.85 4.98
C TRP A 165 7.96 -23.81 5.81
N THR A 166 7.56 -22.66 6.34
CA THR A 166 6.18 -22.48 6.81
C THR A 166 5.20 -22.55 5.63
N SER A 167 3.96 -22.95 5.86
CA SER A 167 2.92 -22.97 4.82
C SER A 167 2.80 -21.59 4.14
N ARG A 168 2.75 -20.52 4.93
CA ARG A 168 2.70 -19.14 4.45
C ARG A 168 3.90 -18.77 3.57
N ALA A 169 5.14 -19.01 4.02
CA ALA A 169 6.33 -18.67 3.25
C ALA A 169 6.46 -19.51 1.97
N THR A 170 6.05 -20.79 2.03
CA THR A 170 6.08 -21.70 0.88
C THR A 170 5.03 -21.32 -0.15
N TYR A 171 3.79 -21.05 0.28
CA TYR A 171 2.71 -20.56 -0.60
C TYR A 171 3.05 -19.22 -1.25
N TYR A 172 3.61 -18.28 -0.48
CA TYR A 172 4.03 -17.00 -1.02
C TYR A 172 5.08 -17.15 -2.13
N ARG A 173 6.11 -17.99 -1.91
CA ARG A 173 7.11 -18.30 -2.97
C ARG A 173 6.47 -18.93 -4.19
N HIS A 174 5.50 -19.82 -4.00
CA HIS A 174 4.76 -20.45 -5.08
C HIS A 174 3.99 -19.41 -5.93
N ILE A 175 3.22 -18.54 -5.29
CA ILE A 175 2.43 -17.48 -5.96
C ILE A 175 3.31 -16.48 -6.70
N LYS A 176 4.49 -16.15 -6.17
CA LYS A 176 5.45 -15.25 -6.81
C LYS A 176 6.32 -15.93 -7.88
N GLY A 177 6.13 -17.22 -8.14
CA GLY A 177 6.89 -17.97 -9.13
C GLY A 177 8.37 -18.14 -8.78
N PHE A 178 8.76 -18.02 -7.51
CA PHE A 178 10.13 -18.25 -7.09
C PHE A 178 10.42 -19.75 -7.02
N ASP A 179 11.57 -20.17 -7.56
CA ASP A 179 12.06 -21.52 -7.30
C ASP A 179 12.33 -21.68 -5.80
N HIS A 180 11.56 -22.57 -5.15
CA HIS A 180 11.65 -22.82 -3.71
C HIS A 180 13.07 -23.22 -3.26
N MET A 181 13.84 -23.87 -4.12
CA MET A 181 15.20 -24.33 -3.82
C MET A 181 16.27 -23.25 -4.06
N SER A 182 15.92 -22.18 -4.78
CA SER A 182 16.82 -21.05 -5.06
C SER A 182 16.89 -20.04 -3.90
N VAL A 183 15.86 -20.01 -3.04
CA VAL A 183 15.82 -19.10 -1.89
C VAL A 183 16.65 -19.67 -0.75
N LEU A 184 17.64 -18.91 -0.31
CA LEU A 184 18.53 -19.28 0.78
C LEU A 184 18.25 -18.44 2.02
N LEU A 185 18.57 -19.02 3.19
CA LEU A 185 18.40 -18.35 4.47
C LEU A 185 19.74 -18.23 5.19
N SER A 186 20.06 -17.00 5.59
CA SER A 186 21.12 -16.70 6.56
C SER A 186 20.53 -16.63 7.96
N VAL A 187 21.34 -16.91 8.97
CA VAL A 187 20.94 -16.82 10.38
C VAL A 187 21.83 -15.82 11.10
N VAL A 188 21.22 -14.80 11.67
CA VAL A 188 21.89 -13.80 12.50
C VAL A 188 21.94 -14.32 13.93
N VAL A 189 23.13 -14.39 14.51
CA VAL A 189 23.37 -14.71 15.93
C VAL A 189 23.93 -13.46 16.59
N GLN A 190 23.17 -12.87 17.49
CA GLN A 190 23.47 -11.56 18.07
C GLN A 190 23.39 -11.63 19.59
N LYS A 191 24.30 -10.94 20.30
CA LYS A 191 24.22 -10.79 21.77
C LYS A 191 22.83 -10.30 22.16
N MET A 192 22.18 -10.99 23.09
CA MET A 192 20.91 -10.56 23.64
C MET A 192 21.11 -9.32 24.51
N VAL A 193 20.31 -8.28 24.26
CA VAL A 193 20.28 -7.07 25.11
C VAL A 193 19.27 -7.34 26.24
N ASN A 194 19.72 -7.20 27.49
CA ASN A 194 18.86 -7.37 28.66
C ASN A 194 18.09 -6.06 28.88
N ALA A 195 17.09 -5.78 28.04
CA ALA A 195 16.48 -4.46 27.99
C ALA A 195 15.80 -4.07 29.32
N SER A 196 16.18 -2.91 29.85
CA SER A 196 15.41 -2.22 30.88
C SER A 196 14.25 -1.44 30.26
N LYS A 197 14.52 -0.84 29.09
CA LYS A 197 13.63 -0.01 28.29
C LYS A 197 13.90 -0.32 26.82
N SER A 198 12.88 -0.26 26.01
CA SER A 198 13.01 -0.47 24.57
C SER A 198 11.94 0.27 23.80
N GLY A 199 12.13 0.37 22.50
CA GLY A 199 11.24 1.18 21.69
C GLY A 199 11.47 1.08 20.19
N VAL A 200 10.59 1.79 19.50
CA VAL A 200 10.65 2.01 18.06
C VAL A 200 10.76 3.51 17.83
N MET A 201 11.59 3.92 16.88
CA MET A 201 11.79 5.31 16.51
C MET A 201 11.64 5.46 15.00
N PHE A 202 10.86 6.45 14.58
CA PHE A 202 10.80 6.90 13.20
C PHE A 202 11.55 8.21 13.10
N THR A 203 12.49 8.31 12.16
CA THR A 203 13.19 9.57 11.90
C THR A 203 12.35 10.54 11.07
N ILE A 204 11.03 10.37 11.10
CA ILE A 204 9.99 11.22 10.53
C ILE A 204 8.77 11.05 11.43
N ASN A 205 7.88 12.03 11.51
CA ASN A 205 6.56 11.78 12.09
C ASN A 205 5.67 11.06 11.06
N PRO A 206 5.34 9.76 11.21
CA PRO A 206 4.58 9.02 10.20
C PRO A 206 3.09 9.40 10.14
N ILE A 207 2.61 10.26 11.03
CA ILE A 207 1.19 10.66 11.13
C ILE A 207 0.97 11.99 10.43
N SER A 208 1.78 12.99 10.77
CA SER A 208 1.77 14.30 10.09
C SER A 208 2.58 14.29 8.79
N ASN A 209 3.36 13.23 8.58
CA ASN A 209 4.38 13.11 7.57
C ASN A 209 5.43 14.24 7.57
N ASN A 210 5.67 14.83 8.76
CA ASN A 210 6.62 15.91 8.95
C ASN A 210 8.06 15.39 9.06
N SER A 211 8.87 15.65 8.03
CA SER A 211 10.29 15.28 7.99
C SER A 211 11.18 16.07 8.95
N ASP A 212 10.69 17.17 9.52
CA ASP A 212 11.41 17.94 10.55
C ASP A 212 11.21 17.36 11.96
N GLU A 213 10.48 16.24 12.10
CA GLU A 213 10.19 15.59 13.39
C GLU A 213 10.77 14.17 13.47
N ILE A 214 11.11 13.76 14.69
CA ILE A 214 11.41 12.36 15.05
C ILE A 214 10.32 11.92 16.02
N MET A 215 9.74 10.73 15.79
CA MET A 215 8.77 10.12 16.69
C MET A 215 9.42 8.94 17.42
N ILE A 216 9.38 8.92 18.75
CA ILE A 216 9.90 7.83 19.58
C ILE A 216 8.76 7.23 20.40
N ASN A 217 8.59 5.91 20.29
CA ASN A 217 7.73 5.12 21.15
C ASN A 217 8.57 4.27 22.10
N ALA A 218 8.25 4.30 23.39
CA ALA A 218 9.04 3.61 24.42
C ALA A 218 8.18 2.92 25.47
N SER A 219 8.67 1.78 25.97
CA SER A 219 8.07 1.07 27.10
C SER A 219 9.12 0.35 27.94
N TRP A 220 8.69 -0.21 29.07
CA TRP A 220 9.52 -1.02 29.96
C TRP A 220 9.79 -2.41 29.38
N GLY A 221 10.98 -2.95 29.66
CA GLY A 221 11.36 -4.31 29.26
C GLY A 221 11.70 -4.46 27.79
N LEU A 222 11.46 -5.65 27.23
CA LEU A 222 11.79 -6.04 25.87
C LEU A 222 10.82 -5.45 24.84
N GLY A 223 11.34 -5.12 23.66
CA GLY A 223 10.60 -4.43 22.59
C GLY A 223 9.46 -5.25 21.99
N GLU A 224 9.45 -6.56 22.26
CA GLU A 224 8.37 -7.48 21.91
C GLU A 224 7.00 -6.95 22.35
N ALA A 225 6.92 -6.30 23.52
CA ALA A 225 5.68 -5.74 24.03
C ALA A 225 5.08 -4.66 23.11
N ILE A 226 5.94 -3.83 22.51
CA ILE A 226 5.56 -2.70 21.64
C ILE A 226 5.23 -3.21 20.24
N VAL A 227 6.05 -4.11 19.71
CA VAL A 227 5.87 -4.68 18.36
C VAL A 227 4.60 -5.52 18.28
N SER A 228 4.29 -6.29 19.33
CA SER A 228 3.05 -7.05 19.44
C SER A 228 1.80 -6.20 19.70
N GLY A 229 1.98 -4.95 20.16
CA GLY A 229 0.87 -4.07 20.56
C GLY A 229 0.30 -4.36 21.96
N SER A 230 0.86 -5.32 22.71
CA SER A 230 0.45 -5.70 24.07
C SER A 230 0.61 -4.58 25.12
N VAL A 231 1.35 -3.53 24.80
CA VAL A 231 1.48 -2.34 25.65
C VAL A 231 1.21 -1.07 24.85
N THR A 232 0.54 -0.10 25.48
CA THR A 232 0.46 1.27 24.96
C THR A 232 1.72 2.02 25.41
N PRO A 233 2.65 2.34 24.49
CA PRO A 233 3.93 2.96 24.86
C PRO A 233 3.78 4.46 25.17
N ASP A 234 4.80 5.02 25.82
CA ASP A 234 5.00 6.46 25.85
C ASP A 234 5.41 6.94 24.45
N GLU A 235 4.95 8.12 24.07
CA GLU A 235 5.22 8.71 22.75
C GLU A 235 5.85 10.11 22.93
N TYR A 236 6.96 10.33 22.22
CA TYR A 236 7.70 11.59 22.21
C TYR A 236 7.83 12.08 20.77
N ILE A 237 7.39 13.31 20.49
CA ILE A 237 7.63 14.01 19.22
C ILE A 237 8.73 15.02 19.42
N ILE A 238 9.77 14.93 18.60
CA ILE A 238 11.03 15.65 18.82
C ILE A 238 11.33 16.48 17.58
N ASP A 239 11.76 17.72 17.78
CA ASP A 239 12.26 18.55 16.70
C ASP A 239 13.62 18.03 16.21
N LYS A 240 13.71 17.64 14.94
CA LYS A 240 14.94 17.03 14.39
C LYS A 240 16.14 18.00 14.36
N LYS A 241 15.90 19.31 14.34
CA LYS A 241 16.96 20.33 14.27
C LYS A 241 17.56 20.59 15.64
N THR A 242 16.71 20.85 16.63
CA THR A 242 17.10 21.21 18.00
C THR A 242 17.27 20.00 18.93
N LEU A 243 16.63 18.87 18.60
CA LEU A 243 16.47 17.68 19.46
C LEU A 243 15.64 17.93 20.72
N ASP A 244 14.88 19.02 20.77
CA ASP A 244 13.96 19.30 21.88
C ASP A 244 12.63 18.55 21.71
N ILE A 245 12.05 18.15 22.85
CA ILE A 245 10.76 17.46 22.89
C ILE A 245 9.66 18.49 22.63
N LYS A 246 8.92 18.34 21.52
CA LYS A 246 7.76 19.16 21.16
C LYS A 246 6.49 18.68 21.87
N GLU A 247 6.30 17.38 21.94
CA GLU A 247 5.13 16.75 22.53
C GLU A 247 5.54 15.48 23.27
N GLU A 248 4.97 15.28 24.46
CA GLU A 248 5.16 14.10 25.30
C GLU A 248 3.78 13.56 25.69
N ARG A 249 3.55 12.27 25.42
CA ARG A 249 2.34 11.56 25.81
C ARG A 249 2.72 10.33 26.62
N ILE A 250 2.41 10.37 27.91
CA ILE A 250 2.70 9.27 28.83
C ILE A 250 1.50 8.36 28.95
N SER A 251 1.72 7.09 28.62
CA SER A 251 0.69 6.05 28.59
C SER A 251 0.79 5.16 29.80
N GLN A 252 -0.32 4.49 30.14
CA GLN A 252 -0.34 3.46 31.17
C GLN A 252 0.31 2.17 30.64
N LYS A 253 1.56 1.94 31.05
CA LYS A 253 2.32 0.72 30.71
C LYS A 253 2.00 -0.36 31.74
N THR A 254 0.86 -1.03 31.57
CA THR A 254 0.34 -2.01 32.53
C THR A 254 1.13 -3.32 32.55
N VAL A 255 1.69 -3.71 31.41
CA VAL A 255 2.47 -4.94 31.21
C VAL A 255 3.83 -4.65 30.59
N MET A 256 4.78 -5.55 30.83
CA MET A 256 6.09 -5.55 30.19
C MET A 256 6.53 -6.98 29.88
N VAL A 257 7.32 -7.15 28.83
CA VAL A 257 7.92 -8.45 28.50
C VAL A 257 9.32 -8.51 29.11
N ILE A 258 9.58 -9.57 29.86
CA ILE A 258 10.88 -9.83 30.49
C ILE A 258 11.39 -11.22 30.14
N ARG A 259 12.66 -11.45 30.41
CA ARG A 259 13.25 -12.79 30.36
C ARG A 259 12.52 -13.75 31.31
N GLU A 260 12.22 -14.95 30.83
CA GLU A 260 11.64 -16.00 31.68
C GLU A 260 12.65 -16.55 32.70
N ALA A 261 12.24 -16.68 33.97
CA ALA A 261 13.11 -17.08 35.07
C ALA A 261 13.58 -18.55 34.96
N SER A 262 12.78 -19.44 34.36
CA SER A 262 13.15 -20.84 34.09
C SER A 262 14.19 -20.99 32.97
N GLY A 263 14.46 -19.92 32.22
CA GLY A 263 15.38 -19.91 31.08
C GLY A 263 14.72 -20.35 29.77
N GLY A 264 15.20 -19.79 28.66
CA GLY A 264 14.76 -20.18 27.31
C GLY A 264 13.43 -19.56 26.87
N GLY A 265 13.31 -18.23 26.91
CA GLY A 265 12.14 -17.52 26.39
C GLY A 265 11.87 -16.18 27.06
N THR A 266 10.73 -15.60 26.71
CA THR A 266 10.19 -14.35 27.27
C THR A 266 8.84 -14.62 27.94
N THR A 267 8.49 -13.81 28.93
CA THR A 267 7.20 -13.89 29.62
C THR A 267 6.65 -12.49 29.85
N THR A 268 5.32 -12.36 29.75
CA THR A 268 4.60 -11.10 30.00
C THR A 268 4.23 -11.01 31.47
N VAL A 269 4.61 -9.91 32.11
CA VAL A 269 4.35 -9.65 33.53
C VAL A 269 3.69 -8.29 33.70
N ASN A 270 2.94 -8.10 34.79
CA ASN A 270 2.42 -6.77 35.09
C ASN A 270 3.55 -5.88 35.62
N VAL A 271 3.61 -4.64 35.12
CA VAL A 271 4.59 -3.64 35.54
C VAL A 271 4.49 -3.36 37.03
N LYS A 272 3.28 -3.29 37.59
CA LYS A 272 3.08 -3.06 39.04
C LYS A 272 3.74 -4.12 39.93
N ASP A 273 3.84 -5.36 39.46
CA ASP A 273 4.34 -6.48 40.25
C ASP A 273 5.88 -6.48 40.27
N ILE A 274 6.52 -5.85 39.26
CA ILE A 274 7.98 -5.83 39.09
C ILE A 274 8.59 -4.47 39.48
N LEU A 275 7.99 -3.37 39.04
CA LEU A 275 8.50 -2.01 39.19
C LEU A 275 7.67 -1.16 40.18
N GLY A 276 6.60 -1.71 40.73
CA GLY A 276 5.67 -1.02 41.62
C GLY A 276 4.55 -0.27 40.87
N PRO A 277 3.44 0.04 41.55
CA PRO A 277 2.23 0.59 40.91
C PRO A 277 2.46 1.97 40.25
N GLY A 278 3.38 2.77 40.77
CA GLY A 278 3.70 4.09 40.20
C GLY A 278 4.37 4.02 38.82
N ALA A 279 5.05 2.92 38.49
CA ALA A 279 5.76 2.77 37.21
C ALA A 279 4.82 2.62 36.00
N ILE A 280 3.53 2.31 36.23
CA ILE A 280 2.53 2.21 35.17
C ILE A 280 2.34 3.57 34.47
N SER A 281 2.22 4.65 35.25
CA SER A 281 1.91 5.99 34.74
C SER A 281 3.12 6.92 34.68
N GLN A 282 4.30 6.46 35.06
CA GLN A 282 5.55 7.23 34.97
C GLN A 282 6.11 7.17 33.54
N PRO A 283 6.73 8.25 33.01
CA PRO A 283 7.54 8.17 31.79
C PRO A 283 8.64 7.13 31.94
N CYS A 284 8.77 6.24 30.96
CA CYS A 284 9.84 5.24 30.98
C CYS A 284 11.21 5.79 30.60
N LEU A 285 11.26 6.90 29.86
CA LEU A 285 12.49 7.57 29.48
C LEU A 285 12.65 8.90 30.23
N SER A 286 13.88 9.22 30.59
CA SER A 286 14.28 10.57 30.97
C SER A 286 14.51 11.44 29.73
N GLU A 287 14.45 12.76 29.88
CA GLU A 287 14.68 13.70 28.79
C GLU A 287 16.05 13.49 28.11
N ASP A 288 17.10 13.21 28.90
CA ASP A 288 18.44 12.92 28.38
C ASP A 288 18.47 11.62 27.55
N GLU A 289 17.73 10.59 27.94
CA GLU A 289 17.61 9.35 27.16
C GLU A 289 16.85 9.60 25.86
N VAL A 290 15.75 10.37 25.88
CA VAL A 290 15.00 10.76 24.68
C VAL A 290 15.91 11.48 23.68
N LYS A 291 16.68 12.47 24.15
CA LYS A 291 17.64 13.22 23.32
C LYS A 291 18.75 12.33 22.77
N LYS A 292 19.28 11.41 23.58
CA LYS A 292 20.30 10.43 23.16
C LYS A 292 19.78 9.52 22.05
N ILE A 293 18.55 9.01 22.16
CA ILE A 293 17.93 8.15 21.15
C ILE A 293 17.66 8.95 19.87
N ALA A 294 17.10 10.17 19.98
CA ALA A 294 16.83 11.04 18.82
C ALA A 294 18.10 11.42 18.06
N SER A 295 19.18 11.76 18.79
CA SER A 295 20.48 12.03 18.18
C SER A 295 21.02 10.82 17.43
N MET A 296 20.79 9.61 17.94
CA MET A 296 21.16 8.38 17.25
C MET A 296 20.33 8.17 15.98
N GLY A 297 19.01 8.40 16.04
CA GLY A 297 18.12 8.33 14.88
C GLY A 297 18.55 9.24 13.75
N LYS A 298 18.85 10.51 14.06
CA LYS A 298 19.38 11.48 13.10
C LYS A 298 20.70 11.02 12.46
N ARG A 299 21.59 10.42 13.25
CA ARG A 299 22.86 9.87 12.75
C ARG A 299 22.61 8.71 11.78
N ILE A 300 21.69 7.79 12.11
CA ILE A 300 21.34 6.66 11.26
C ILE A 300 20.69 7.16 9.96
N GLU A 301 19.74 8.09 10.02
CA GLU A 301 19.14 8.72 8.82
C GLU A 301 20.20 9.33 7.89
N ASN A 302 21.21 10.02 8.45
CA ASN A 302 22.30 10.59 7.66
C ASN A 302 23.18 9.53 6.98
N VAL A 303 23.36 8.36 7.60
CA VAL A 303 24.13 7.25 7.00
C VAL A 303 23.41 6.70 5.78
N TYR A 304 22.09 6.51 5.87
CA TYR A 304 21.29 5.92 4.77
C TYR A 304 20.81 6.95 3.74
N GLY A 305 20.66 8.22 4.11
CA GLY A 305 20.21 9.31 3.24
C GLY A 305 18.69 9.40 3.03
N PHE A 306 17.90 8.65 3.79
CA PHE A 306 16.44 8.66 3.75
C PHE A 306 15.84 8.26 5.12
N PRO A 307 14.57 8.61 5.41
CA PRO A 307 13.96 8.33 6.71
C PRO A 307 13.96 6.85 7.12
N GLN A 308 14.22 6.58 8.40
CA GLN A 308 14.38 5.24 8.95
C GLN A 308 13.33 4.90 10.02
N ASP A 309 12.91 3.64 10.05
CA ASP A 309 12.20 2.96 11.12
C ASP A 309 13.23 2.11 11.89
N ILE A 310 13.43 2.42 13.18
CA ILE A 310 14.56 1.95 13.99
C ILE A 310 14.05 1.30 15.28
N GLU A 311 14.47 0.06 15.54
CA GLU A 311 14.27 -0.61 16.83
C GLU A 311 15.49 -0.41 17.72
N TRP A 312 15.26 -0.06 18.98
CA TRP A 312 16.32 0.24 19.95
C TRP A 312 16.01 -0.32 21.34
N ALA A 313 17.06 -0.53 22.14
CA ALA A 313 16.95 -0.94 23.53
C ALA A 313 18.03 -0.29 24.40
N ILE A 314 17.70 0.01 25.65
CA ILE A 314 18.64 0.40 26.69
C ILE A 314 18.91 -0.81 27.57
N ASP A 315 20.15 -1.27 27.52
CA ASP A 315 20.61 -2.44 28.26
C ASP A 315 20.57 -2.18 29.77
N ARG A 316 20.00 -3.10 30.53
CA ARG A 316 19.88 -2.99 31.99
C ARG A 316 21.23 -3.09 32.70
N ASP A 317 22.13 -3.89 32.16
CA ASP A 317 23.39 -4.22 32.82
C ASP A 317 24.45 -3.12 32.61
N THR A 318 24.43 -2.47 31.44
CA THR A 318 25.41 -1.44 31.06
C THR A 318 24.85 -0.02 31.00
N GLY A 319 23.52 0.15 30.87
CA GLY A 319 22.89 1.45 30.60
C GLY A 319 23.14 1.99 29.19
N GLU A 320 23.74 1.18 28.31
CA GLU A 320 24.06 1.57 26.94
C GLU A 320 22.84 1.49 26.02
N LEU A 321 22.78 2.42 25.06
CA LEU A 321 21.78 2.40 23.98
C LEU A 321 22.30 1.51 22.86
N TYR A 322 21.53 0.49 22.52
CA TYR A 322 21.78 -0.40 21.39
C TYR A 322 20.71 -0.24 20.31
N ILE A 323 21.15 -0.32 19.05
CA ILE A 323 20.28 -0.35 17.87
C ILE A 323 20.14 -1.81 17.42
N LEU A 324 18.90 -2.29 17.39
CA LEU A 324 18.58 -3.69 17.13
C LEU A 324 18.23 -3.93 15.66
N GLN A 325 17.65 -2.92 15.00
CA GLN A 325 17.27 -2.96 13.59
C GLN A 325 17.07 -1.54 13.04
N SER A 326 17.30 -1.34 11.75
CA SER A 326 16.92 -0.14 11.00
C SER A 326 16.34 -0.56 9.65
N ARG A 327 15.38 0.17 9.09
CA ARG A 327 14.89 -0.04 7.72
C ARG A 327 14.29 1.25 7.13
N PRO A 328 14.18 1.38 5.80
CA PRO A 328 13.50 2.51 5.17
C PRO A 328 12.05 2.66 5.66
N VAL A 329 11.60 3.90 5.90
CA VAL A 329 10.16 4.19 6.08
C VAL A 329 9.47 4.16 4.73
N THR A 330 8.68 3.11 4.46
CA THR A 330 8.00 2.90 3.17
C THR A 330 6.66 3.65 3.03
N THR A 331 6.11 4.15 4.14
CA THR A 331 4.82 4.88 4.19
C THR A 331 4.95 6.38 3.86
N PHE A 332 6.17 6.86 3.57
CA PHE A 332 6.43 8.28 3.32
C PHE A 332 5.84 8.77 1.97
N LYS A 333 4.84 9.66 2.03
CA LYS A 333 4.31 10.46 0.90
C LYS A 333 4.24 11.94 1.30
N PRO A 334 5.20 12.83 0.95
CA PRO A 334 5.30 14.19 1.51
C PRO A 334 3.96 14.94 1.43
N GLN A 335 3.44 15.37 2.59
CA GLN A 335 2.17 16.08 2.72
C GLN A 335 2.42 17.46 3.35
N LYS A 336 1.75 18.50 2.85
CA LYS A 336 1.73 19.83 3.48
C LYS A 336 0.85 19.76 4.73
N SER A 337 1.31 20.38 5.81
CA SER A 337 0.55 20.57 7.05
C SER A 337 -0.75 21.32 6.76
N GLU A 338 -1.90 20.68 6.96
CA GLU A 338 -3.20 21.35 7.01
C GLU A 338 -3.44 21.91 8.42
N GLU A 339 -3.97 23.14 8.49
CA GLU A 339 -4.38 23.74 9.77
C GLU A 339 -5.63 23.06 10.33
N PRO A 340 -5.77 22.95 11.67
CA PRO A 340 -6.89 22.28 12.29
C PRO A 340 -8.22 23.02 12.02
N ILE A 341 -9.22 22.29 11.51
CA ILE A 341 -10.60 22.75 11.38
C ILE A 341 -11.15 23.06 12.78
N GLN A 342 -11.51 24.32 13.06
CA GLN A 342 -12.22 24.73 14.28
C GLN A 342 -13.73 24.42 14.14
N PHE A 343 -14.33 23.90 15.22
CA PHE A 343 -15.73 23.52 15.29
C PHE A 343 -16.50 24.67 15.94
N ASP A 344 -17.53 25.19 15.28
CA ASP A 344 -18.46 26.14 15.90
C ASP A 344 -19.63 25.36 16.52
N THR A 345 -19.82 25.47 17.83
CA THR A 345 -20.74 24.63 18.61
C THR A 345 -22.01 25.38 18.99
N LYS A 346 -23.18 24.82 18.64
CA LYS A 346 -24.46 25.11 19.33
C LYS A 346 -25.03 23.94 20.13
N THR A 347 -24.39 22.77 20.10
CA THR A 347 -24.67 21.66 21.02
C THR A 347 -23.39 20.84 21.24
N GLU A 348 -23.01 20.63 22.50
CA GLU A 348 -21.87 19.78 22.84
C GLU A 348 -22.17 18.32 22.46
N PRO A 349 -21.29 17.65 21.70
CA PRO A 349 -21.51 16.26 21.32
C PRO A 349 -21.19 15.30 22.45
N GLU A 350 -22.03 14.26 22.58
CA GLU A 350 -21.79 13.13 23.49
C GLU A 350 -20.59 12.32 22.97
N VAL A 351 -19.44 12.50 23.59
CA VAL A 351 -18.21 11.72 23.35
C VAL A 351 -18.35 10.38 24.06
N LEU A 352 -18.23 9.29 23.30
CA LEU A 352 -18.32 7.92 23.84
C LEU A 352 -16.95 7.43 24.32
N VAL A 353 -15.95 7.47 23.44
CA VAL A 353 -14.59 7.03 23.77
C VAL A 353 -13.54 7.92 23.10
N LYS A 354 -12.35 7.96 23.70
CA LYS A 354 -11.17 8.67 23.18
C LYS A 354 -9.99 7.71 23.13
N GLY A 355 -9.13 7.87 22.13
CA GLY A 355 -7.91 7.07 21.99
C GLY A 355 -6.86 7.79 21.15
N LEU A 356 -5.81 7.07 20.80
CA LEU A 356 -4.74 7.57 19.94
C LEU A 356 -5.18 7.54 18.48
N ALA A 357 -5.16 8.70 17.82
CA ALA A 357 -5.28 8.82 16.36
C ALA A 357 -4.16 8.03 15.68
N ALA A 358 -4.49 6.89 15.08
CA ALA A 358 -3.54 6.00 14.42
C ALA A 358 -3.53 6.22 12.90
N SER A 359 -4.70 6.25 12.27
CA SER A 359 -4.86 6.55 10.84
C SER A 359 -5.93 7.64 10.69
N PRO A 360 -5.59 8.81 10.10
CA PRO A 360 -6.49 9.97 10.08
C PRO A 360 -7.71 9.71 9.19
N GLY A 361 -8.80 10.44 9.46
CA GLY A 361 -10.04 10.38 8.70
C GLY A 361 -11.27 10.35 9.61
N ILE A 362 -12.44 10.56 8.99
CA ILE A 362 -13.73 10.56 9.68
C ILE A 362 -14.64 9.57 8.97
N ALA A 363 -15.25 8.66 9.73
CA ALA A 363 -16.19 7.68 9.19
C ALA A 363 -17.38 7.48 10.12
N VAL A 364 -18.52 7.10 9.54
CA VAL A 364 -19.75 6.75 10.25
C VAL A 364 -20.13 5.34 9.87
N GLY A 365 -20.53 4.54 10.86
CA GLY A 365 -20.96 3.17 10.64
C GLY A 365 -21.56 2.56 11.88
N LYS A 366 -22.00 1.30 11.75
CA LYS A 366 -22.49 0.52 12.89
C LYS A 366 -21.33 -0.19 13.55
N VAL A 367 -21.27 -0.11 14.88
CA VAL A 367 -20.29 -0.83 15.68
C VAL A 367 -20.49 -2.33 15.51
N LYS A 368 -19.41 -3.03 15.17
CA LYS A 368 -19.33 -4.49 15.24
C LYS A 368 -18.15 -4.90 16.09
N LYS A 369 -18.48 -5.46 17.25
CA LYS A 369 -17.54 -6.01 18.22
C LYS A 369 -17.10 -7.40 17.79
N ILE A 370 -15.79 -7.58 17.72
CA ILE A 370 -15.15 -8.86 17.46
C ILE A 370 -14.30 -9.23 18.67
N GLN A 371 -14.58 -10.40 19.26
CA GLN A 371 -13.81 -10.93 20.39
C GLN A 371 -12.80 -12.01 19.97
N SER A 372 -13.00 -12.69 18.84
CA SER A 372 -12.09 -13.71 18.33
C SER A 372 -12.09 -13.80 16.80
N ILE A 373 -11.09 -14.50 16.25
CA ILE A 373 -10.88 -14.68 14.80
C ILE A 373 -12.08 -15.36 14.13
N ASP A 374 -12.79 -16.25 14.83
CA ASP A 374 -13.97 -16.95 14.30
C ASP A 374 -15.14 -16.01 13.98
N GLU A 375 -15.10 -14.80 14.51
CA GLU A 375 -16.15 -13.80 14.34
C GLU A 375 -15.87 -12.79 13.23
N ILE A 376 -14.74 -12.92 12.52
CA ILE A 376 -14.34 -12.07 11.38
C ILE A 376 -15.42 -11.99 10.31
N GLY A 377 -16.18 -13.08 10.11
CA GLY A 377 -17.30 -13.14 9.17
C GLY A 377 -18.49 -12.23 9.52
N LYS A 378 -18.54 -11.66 10.73
CA LYS A 378 -19.61 -10.74 11.15
C LYS A 378 -19.48 -9.34 10.56
N ILE A 379 -18.29 -8.94 10.10
CA ILE A 379 -18.05 -7.60 9.53
C ILE A 379 -18.57 -7.52 8.10
N GLN A 380 -19.41 -6.52 7.87
CA GLN A 380 -19.92 -6.14 6.56
C GLN A 380 -19.34 -4.79 6.12
N GLU A 381 -19.46 -4.48 4.84
CA GLU A 381 -19.11 -3.16 4.33
C GLU A 381 -19.97 -2.08 5.01
N GLY A 382 -19.33 -1.01 5.49
CA GLY A 382 -20.01 0.06 6.25
C GLY A 382 -19.96 -0.09 7.78
N ASP A 383 -19.43 -1.19 8.30
CA ASP A 383 -19.29 -1.40 9.74
C ASP A 383 -18.03 -0.74 10.32
N ILE A 384 -18.09 -0.38 11.60
CA ILE A 384 -16.94 0.04 12.41
C ILE A 384 -16.49 -1.17 13.22
N LEU A 385 -15.30 -1.67 12.92
CA LEU A 385 -14.70 -2.78 13.64
C LEU A 385 -14.23 -2.30 15.02
N VAL A 386 -14.78 -2.88 16.09
CA VAL A 386 -14.37 -2.64 17.46
C VAL A 386 -13.82 -3.94 18.06
N THR A 387 -12.60 -3.92 18.59
CA THR A 387 -11.99 -5.12 19.19
C THR A 387 -10.95 -4.75 20.24
N ALA A 388 -10.52 -5.70 21.06
CA ALA A 388 -9.46 -5.45 22.04
C ALA A 388 -8.13 -5.14 21.33
N MET A 389 -7.75 -5.98 20.35
CA MET A 389 -6.54 -5.84 19.54
C MET A 389 -6.74 -6.52 18.19
N THR A 390 -6.05 -6.06 17.14
CA THR A 390 -6.07 -6.75 15.83
C THR A 390 -4.84 -7.63 15.64
N ASN A 391 -4.99 -8.69 14.85
CA ASN A 391 -3.91 -9.55 14.40
C ASN A 391 -3.93 -9.69 12.85
N PRO A 392 -2.87 -10.25 12.22
CA PRO A 392 -2.78 -10.37 10.76
C PRO A 392 -3.94 -11.11 10.09
N ASP A 393 -4.58 -12.05 10.79
CA ASP A 393 -5.71 -12.82 10.26
C ASP A 393 -6.98 -11.97 10.15
N MET A 394 -7.05 -10.83 10.85
CA MET A 394 -8.17 -9.89 10.82
C MET A 394 -8.11 -8.88 9.65
N VAL A 395 -7.04 -8.89 8.85
CA VAL A 395 -6.89 -7.98 7.68
C VAL A 395 -8.08 -8.04 6.72
N PRO A 396 -8.67 -9.20 6.37
CA PRO A 396 -9.86 -9.27 5.52
C PRO A 396 -11.08 -8.58 6.15
N ALA A 397 -11.24 -8.63 7.48
CA ALA A 397 -12.29 -7.90 8.19
C ALA A 397 -12.01 -6.39 8.20
N MET A 398 -10.76 -6.00 8.47
CA MET A 398 -10.35 -4.60 8.48
C MET A 398 -10.64 -3.94 7.12
N LYS A 399 -10.37 -4.62 6.01
CA LYS A 399 -10.66 -4.12 4.65
C LYS A 399 -12.14 -3.84 4.38
N LYS A 400 -13.05 -4.54 5.06
CA LYS A 400 -14.50 -4.33 4.93
C LYS A 400 -14.99 -3.21 5.84
N ALA A 401 -14.29 -2.92 6.94
CA ALA A 401 -14.69 -1.91 7.89
C ALA A 401 -14.39 -0.50 7.37
N VAL A 402 -15.29 0.45 7.65
CA VAL A 402 -15.10 1.89 7.33
C VAL A 402 -14.29 2.62 8.39
N ALA A 403 -14.14 2.05 9.58
CA ALA A 403 -13.17 2.47 10.59
C ALA A 403 -12.81 1.32 11.53
N VAL A 404 -11.67 1.45 12.22
CA VAL A 404 -11.20 0.49 13.22
C VAL A 404 -10.97 1.20 14.55
N VAL A 405 -11.55 0.68 15.64
CA VAL A 405 -11.35 1.17 17.00
C VAL A 405 -10.86 0.01 17.88
N THR A 406 -9.75 0.22 18.60
CA THR A 406 -9.18 -0.82 19.47
C THR A 406 -8.89 -0.33 20.89
N ASP A 407 -9.14 -1.19 21.88
CA ASP A 407 -8.87 -0.89 23.29
C ASP A 407 -7.38 -0.77 23.57
N GLU A 408 -6.59 -1.63 22.94
CA GLU A 408 -5.14 -1.73 23.15
C GLU A 408 -4.37 -1.37 21.88
N GLY A 409 -3.08 -1.04 22.07
CA GLY A 409 -2.14 -0.76 20.99
C GLY A 409 -1.77 0.72 20.87
N GLY A 410 -0.50 0.96 20.55
CA GLY A 410 0.02 2.28 20.19
C GLY A 410 -0.15 2.61 18.72
N ARG A 411 0.23 3.83 18.30
CA ARG A 411 0.15 4.29 16.89
C ARG A 411 1.02 3.51 15.90
N THR A 412 1.77 2.52 16.37
CA THR A 412 2.65 1.64 15.60
C THR A 412 2.21 0.18 15.68
N CYS A 413 1.08 -0.12 16.33
CA CYS A 413 0.57 -1.48 16.42
C CYS A 413 0.07 -1.97 15.06
N HIS A 414 -0.21 -3.27 14.98
CA HIS A 414 -0.72 -3.91 13.78
C HIS A 414 -1.94 -3.18 13.18
N ALA A 415 -2.91 -2.80 14.02
CA ALA A 415 -4.09 -2.04 13.58
C ALA A 415 -3.70 -0.73 12.87
N ALA A 416 -2.79 0.04 13.48
CA ALA A 416 -2.37 1.34 12.97
C ALA A 416 -1.62 1.26 11.64
N ILE A 417 -0.72 0.27 11.49
CA ILE A 417 0.07 0.09 10.26
C ILE A 417 -0.85 -0.29 9.11
N VAL A 418 -1.67 -1.32 9.30
CA VAL A 418 -2.57 -1.87 8.28
C VAL A 418 -3.64 -0.84 7.89
N SER A 419 -4.21 -0.12 8.86
CA SER A 419 -5.21 0.91 8.57
C SER A 419 -4.63 2.10 7.80
N ARG A 420 -3.35 2.48 8.02
CA ARG A 420 -2.68 3.51 7.20
C ARG A 420 -2.45 3.05 5.78
N GLU A 421 -2.01 1.80 5.60
CA GLU A 421 -1.77 1.19 4.29
C GLU A 421 -3.05 1.18 3.43
N PHE A 422 -4.18 0.88 4.05
CA PHE A 422 -5.49 0.84 3.39
C PHE A 422 -6.29 2.16 3.45
N GLY A 423 -5.76 3.21 4.08
CA GLY A 423 -6.44 4.51 4.22
C GLY A 423 -7.73 4.45 5.06
N ILE A 424 -7.84 3.50 5.98
CA ILE A 424 -9.00 3.30 6.86
C ILE A 424 -8.80 4.15 8.12
N PRO A 425 -9.77 5.01 8.53
CA PRO A 425 -9.72 5.72 9.80
C PRO A 425 -9.54 4.77 10.99
N CYS A 426 -8.56 5.06 11.86
CA CYS A 426 -8.23 4.16 12.96
C CYS A 426 -7.90 4.90 14.26
N ILE A 427 -8.54 4.47 15.35
CA ILE A 427 -8.25 4.88 16.73
C ILE A 427 -7.78 3.65 17.50
N VAL A 428 -6.67 3.77 18.21
CA VAL A 428 -6.09 2.68 19.01
C VAL A 428 -5.89 3.11 20.46
N GLY A 429 -5.79 2.16 21.39
CA GLY A 429 -5.53 2.49 22.79
C GLY A 429 -6.68 3.22 23.48
N THR A 430 -7.95 2.93 23.13
CA THR A 430 -9.12 3.56 23.77
C THR A 430 -9.38 3.09 25.19
N GLN A 431 -8.73 2.01 25.63
CA GLN A 431 -8.86 1.36 26.94
C GLN A 431 -10.21 0.70 27.23
N ASN A 432 -11.33 1.26 26.75
CA ASN A 432 -12.69 0.81 27.10
C ASN A 432 -13.72 0.87 25.97
N ALA A 433 -13.30 0.92 24.70
CA ALA A 433 -14.22 0.91 23.55
C ALA A 433 -15.02 -0.39 23.45
N THR A 434 -14.47 -1.56 23.75
CA THR A 434 -15.28 -2.80 23.71
C THR A 434 -16.36 -2.85 24.80
N GLU A 435 -16.18 -2.11 25.89
CA GLU A 435 -17.14 -1.98 26.99
C GLU A 435 -18.20 -0.91 26.69
N VAL A 436 -17.78 0.26 26.19
CA VAL A 436 -18.65 1.43 25.98
C VAL A 436 -19.43 1.36 24.67
N LEU A 437 -18.84 0.79 23.60
CA LEU A 437 -19.50 0.70 22.30
C LEU A 437 -20.32 -0.59 22.21
N GLU A 438 -21.61 -0.46 21.91
CA GLU A 438 -22.54 -1.59 21.81
C GLU A 438 -22.69 -2.08 20.37
N ASP A 439 -22.91 -3.39 20.21
CA ASP A 439 -23.06 -3.99 18.88
C ASP A 439 -24.28 -3.43 18.15
N GLY A 440 -24.10 -2.95 16.92
CA GLY A 440 -25.13 -2.29 16.12
C GLY A 440 -25.33 -0.80 16.42
N MET A 441 -24.62 -0.23 17.38
CA MET A 441 -24.66 1.21 17.69
C MET A 441 -24.07 2.01 16.52
N THR A 442 -24.80 3.01 16.01
CA THR A 442 -24.23 3.96 15.03
C THR A 442 -23.36 4.99 15.72
N VAL A 443 -22.11 5.12 15.29
CA VAL A 443 -21.15 6.08 15.84
C VAL A 443 -20.40 6.82 14.73
N THR A 444 -19.90 8.00 15.05
CA THR A 444 -18.96 8.77 14.22
C THR A 444 -17.57 8.61 14.80
N VAL A 445 -16.64 8.04 14.04
CA VAL A 445 -15.22 7.93 14.39
C VAL A 445 -14.48 9.09 13.75
N ASP A 446 -14.00 10.03 14.57
CA ASP A 446 -13.06 11.07 14.17
C ASP A 446 -11.65 10.62 14.55
N ALA A 447 -11.04 9.85 13.66
CA ALA A 447 -9.69 9.33 13.85
C ALA A 447 -8.60 10.39 13.67
N THR A 448 -8.94 11.57 13.14
CA THR A 448 -8.05 12.74 13.13
C THR A 448 -7.85 13.30 14.53
N ARG A 449 -8.93 13.35 15.33
CA ARG A 449 -8.90 13.82 16.72
C ARG A 449 -8.78 12.71 17.75
N GLY A 450 -8.92 11.45 17.34
CA GLY A 450 -8.92 10.30 18.24
C GLY A 450 -10.18 10.23 19.11
N VAL A 451 -11.34 10.64 18.59
CA VAL A 451 -12.60 10.70 19.35
C VAL A 451 -13.72 9.94 18.62
N VAL A 452 -14.49 9.16 19.37
CA VAL A 452 -15.72 8.52 18.87
C VAL A 452 -16.93 9.23 19.49
N TYR A 453 -17.83 9.71 18.65
CA TYR A 453 -19.08 10.36 19.04
C TYR A 453 -20.27 9.44 18.81
N LYS A 454 -21.32 9.62 19.61
CA LYS A 454 -22.59 8.91 19.41
C LYS A 454 -23.35 9.44 18.20
N GLY A 455 -23.90 8.54 17.39
CA GLY A 455 -24.73 8.86 16.24
C GLY A 455 -23.95 9.31 15.00
N ASP A 456 -24.69 9.59 13.92
CA ASP A 456 -24.15 10.14 12.67
C ASP A 456 -24.08 11.67 12.77
N ARG A 457 -22.86 12.21 12.85
CA ARG A 457 -22.60 13.65 12.92
C ARG A 457 -22.22 14.28 11.57
N LEU A 458 -22.03 13.48 10.51
CA LEU A 458 -21.68 13.98 9.18
C LEU A 458 -22.86 14.73 8.53
N LEU A 459 -24.10 14.42 8.92
CA LEU A 459 -25.32 15.13 8.50
C LEU A 459 -25.46 16.58 9.04
N GLN A 460 -24.73 16.98 10.08
CA GLN A 460 -24.83 18.34 10.66
C GLN A 460 -23.88 19.37 10.02
N LEU A 461 -22.99 18.95 9.10
CA LEU A 461 -21.91 19.78 8.54
C LEU A 461 -22.19 20.35 7.13
N GLN A 462 -23.35 20.07 6.53
CA GLN A 462 -23.69 20.58 5.18
C GLN A 462 -24.43 21.94 5.18
N GLY A 463 -24.56 22.60 6.33
CA GLY A 463 -25.23 23.90 6.46
C GLY A 463 -24.26 25.08 6.50
N GLU A 464 -24.28 25.89 5.45
CA GLU A 464 -23.76 27.28 5.33
C GLU A 464 -22.32 27.50 4.83
N LYS A 465 -22.23 28.01 3.60
CA LYS A 465 -21.01 28.49 2.91
C LYS A 465 -20.46 29.77 3.56
N PRO A 466 -19.15 29.89 3.85
CA PRO A 466 -18.56 31.18 4.24
C PRO A 466 -18.19 32.03 3.02
N LYS A 467 -18.46 33.34 3.14
CA LYS A 467 -18.13 34.40 2.19
C LYS A 467 -16.65 34.77 2.22
N THR A 468 -16.19 35.23 1.06
CA THR A 468 -14.88 35.77 0.72
C THR A 468 -14.37 36.88 1.66
N SER A 469 -13.11 36.78 2.09
CA SER A 469 -12.20 37.94 2.24
C SER A 469 -10.74 37.49 2.23
N THR A 470 -9.95 38.11 1.36
CA THR A 470 -8.48 38.02 1.27
C THR A 470 -7.82 38.85 2.38
N PRO A 471 -6.59 38.51 2.81
CA PRO A 471 -5.46 39.33 2.35
C PRO A 471 -4.18 38.55 2.00
N THR A 472 -3.43 39.18 1.10
CA THR A 472 -2.20 38.80 0.42
C THR A 472 -0.96 38.83 1.32
N VAL A 473 -0.08 37.82 1.23
CA VAL A 473 1.38 37.98 1.34
C VAL A 473 2.03 37.14 0.24
N GLY A 474 2.68 37.82 -0.69
CA GLY A 474 3.17 37.24 -1.93
C GLY A 474 4.44 36.42 -1.78
N ILE A 475 4.36 35.15 -2.17
CA ILE A 475 5.46 34.45 -2.82
C ILE A 475 5.17 34.60 -4.31
N SER A 476 6.09 35.22 -5.07
CA SER A 476 5.92 35.42 -6.51
C SER A 476 5.66 34.07 -7.19
N GLU A 477 4.54 33.94 -7.90
CA GLU A 477 4.12 32.75 -8.66
C GLU A 477 5.26 32.18 -9.55
N GLN A 478 6.19 33.02 -10.00
CA GLN A 478 7.38 32.61 -10.76
C GLN A 478 8.32 31.66 -10.02
N LYS A 479 8.55 31.85 -8.71
CA LYS A 479 9.45 30.95 -7.94
C LYS A 479 8.83 29.59 -7.65
N VAL A 480 7.51 29.53 -7.49
CA VAL A 480 6.78 28.26 -7.34
C VAL A 480 6.79 27.49 -8.66
N LYS A 481 6.64 28.20 -9.78
CA LYS A 481 6.69 27.60 -11.12
C LYS A 481 8.06 27.02 -11.44
N GLU A 482 9.14 27.74 -11.15
CA GLU A 482 10.52 27.26 -11.34
C GLU A 482 10.86 26.02 -10.48
N ILE A 483 10.34 25.93 -9.25
CA ILE A 483 10.56 24.78 -8.35
C ILE A 483 9.74 23.56 -8.79
N VAL A 484 8.51 23.75 -9.29
CA VAL A 484 7.66 22.67 -9.84
C VAL A 484 8.19 22.17 -11.18
N GLU A 485 8.70 23.06 -12.05
CA GLU A 485 9.35 22.70 -13.32
C GLU A 485 10.65 21.92 -13.11
N GLN A 486 11.36 22.14 -12.00
CA GLN A 486 12.52 21.32 -11.61
C GLN A 486 12.13 19.90 -11.13
N TRP A 487 10.90 19.68 -10.67
CA TRP A 487 10.43 18.40 -10.11
C TRP A 487 9.71 17.50 -11.12
N ALA A 488 9.27 18.05 -12.25
CA ALA A 488 8.58 17.34 -13.31
C ALA A 488 9.21 17.68 -14.68
N PRO A 489 10.15 16.87 -15.17
CA PRO A 489 10.76 17.10 -16.48
C PRO A 489 9.67 17.22 -17.57
N ILE A 490 9.91 18.11 -18.53
CA ILE A 490 9.08 18.23 -19.72
C ILE A 490 9.26 16.95 -20.53
N THR A 491 8.15 16.25 -20.78
CA THR A 491 8.10 15.03 -21.58
C THR A 491 7.39 15.30 -22.92
N GLY A 492 7.79 14.57 -23.95
CA GLY A 492 7.07 14.54 -25.23
C GLY A 492 5.75 13.77 -25.13
N THR A 493 5.77 12.62 -24.44
CA THR A 493 4.58 11.86 -24.06
C THR A 493 3.90 12.53 -22.87
N LYS A 494 2.61 12.85 -23.01
CA LYS A 494 1.83 13.51 -21.96
C LYS A 494 1.44 12.54 -20.85
N ILE A 495 1.44 13.00 -19.62
CA ILE A 495 0.96 12.22 -18.47
C ILE A 495 -0.39 12.76 -18.05
N TYR A 496 -1.42 11.96 -18.28
CA TYR A 496 -2.78 12.23 -17.83
C TYR A 496 -3.09 11.52 -16.52
N MET A 497 -4.17 11.95 -15.89
CA MET A 497 -4.68 11.38 -14.66
C MET A 497 -6.02 10.65 -14.89
N ASN A 498 -6.19 9.50 -14.26
CA ASN A 498 -7.48 8.82 -14.12
C ASN A 498 -8.20 9.40 -12.89
N LEU A 499 -9.46 9.82 -13.05
CA LEU A 499 -10.28 10.35 -11.97
C LEU A 499 -11.69 9.77 -12.04
N GLY A 500 -12.18 9.18 -10.95
CA GLY A 500 -13.56 8.69 -10.86
C GLY A 500 -14.46 9.58 -10.01
N GLU A 501 -13.94 10.08 -8.88
CA GLU A 501 -14.70 10.90 -7.96
C GLU A 501 -14.42 12.39 -8.21
N PRO A 502 -15.42 13.20 -8.63
CA PRO A 502 -15.23 14.61 -8.90
C PRO A 502 -14.68 15.41 -7.71
N GLY A 503 -15.09 15.07 -6.48
CA GLY A 503 -14.71 15.77 -5.26
C GLY A 503 -13.21 15.72 -4.94
N LEU A 504 -12.47 14.78 -5.53
CA LEU A 504 -11.04 14.63 -5.30
C LEU A 504 -10.16 15.54 -6.17
N ILE A 505 -10.73 16.27 -7.15
CA ILE A 505 -9.92 17.09 -8.06
C ILE A 505 -9.13 18.19 -7.35
N ASP A 506 -9.71 18.82 -6.32
CA ASP A 506 -9.03 19.88 -5.57
C ASP A 506 -7.80 19.39 -4.80
N LYS A 507 -7.80 18.10 -4.41
CA LYS A 507 -6.66 17.44 -3.78
C LYS A 507 -5.51 17.21 -4.77
N TYR A 508 -5.82 17.01 -6.05
CA TYR A 508 -4.87 16.52 -7.04
C TYR A 508 -4.49 17.53 -8.13
N LYS A 509 -5.21 18.66 -8.27
CA LYS A 509 -4.99 19.65 -9.36
C LYS A 509 -3.57 20.23 -9.44
N GLU A 510 -2.84 20.23 -8.33
CA GLU A 510 -1.46 20.71 -8.23
C GLU A 510 -0.42 19.67 -8.69
N LEU A 511 -0.83 18.43 -8.97
CA LEU A 511 0.08 17.41 -9.52
C LEU A 511 0.54 17.78 -10.94
N PRO A 512 1.73 17.33 -11.37
CA PRO A 512 2.30 17.70 -12.66
C PRO A 512 1.72 16.88 -13.84
N PHE A 513 0.39 16.74 -13.92
CA PHE A 513 -0.31 16.09 -15.04
C PHE A 513 -0.73 17.10 -16.12
N ASP A 514 -0.89 16.60 -17.34
CA ASP A 514 -1.16 17.41 -18.54
C ASP A 514 -2.67 17.46 -18.89
N GLY A 515 -3.51 16.71 -18.16
CA GLY A 515 -4.96 16.60 -18.35
C GLY A 515 -5.55 15.34 -17.70
N ILE A 516 -6.87 15.19 -17.76
CA ILE A 516 -7.55 13.95 -17.33
C ILE A 516 -7.84 13.12 -18.58
N GLY A 517 -7.20 11.95 -18.66
CA GLY A 517 -7.29 11.05 -19.81
C GLY A 517 -8.44 10.06 -19.68
N LEU A 518 -8.94 9.88 -18.45
CA LEU A 518 -10.13 9.08 -18.15
C LEU A 518 -10.83 9.68 -16.93
N MET A 519 -11.91 10.43 -17.17
CA MET A 519 -12.91 10.75 -16.16
C MET A 519 -14.01 9.69 -16.22
N ARG A 520 -14.09 8.86 -15.18
CA ARG A 520 -15.12 7.85 -15.01
C ARG A 520 -16.39 8.50 -14.46
N THR A 521 -17.54 8.23 -15.06
CA THR A 521 -18.82 8.79 -14.60
C THR A 521 -19.52 7.91 -13.58
N GLU A 522 -19.03 6.69 -13.32
CA GLU A 522 -19.73 5.71 -12.48
C GLU A 522 -20.04 6.26 -11.07
N PHE A 523 -19.11 6.95 -10.41
CA PHE A 523 -19.36 7.57 -9.10
C PHE A 523 -20.40 8.71 -9.15
N ILE A 524 -20.52 9.42 -10.28
CA ILE A 524 -21.60 10.42 -10.45
C ILE A 524 -22.95 9.69 -10.46
N PHE A 525 -23.05 8.55 -11.16
CA PHE A 525 -24.28 7.77 -11.21
C PHE A 525 -24.64 7.15 -9.86
N THR A 526 -23.68 6.58 -9.12
CA THR A 526 -23.96 5.94 -7.83
C THR A 526 -24.21 6.95 -6.71
N ASP A 527 -23.37 8.00 -6.60
CA ASP A 527 -23.32 8.82 -5.38
C ASP A 527 -24.09 10.15 -5.54
N MET A 528 -24.12 10.70 -6.76
CA MET A 528 -24.80 11.98 -7.02
C MET A 528 -26.22 11.81 -7.59
N VAL A 529 -26.46 10.73 -8.35
CA VAL A 529 -27.76 10.46 -9.00
C VAL A 529 -28.53 9.37 -8.24
N GLY A 530 -27.93 8.21 -7.99
CA GLY A 530 -28.51 7.08 -7.23
C GLY A 530 -29.67 6.34 -7.90
N ILE A 531 -30.13 6.83 -9.06
CA ILE A 531 -31.37 6.38 -9.72
C ILE A 531 -31.08 5.99 -11.17
N HIS A 532 -31.66 4.89 -11.63
CA HIS A 532 -31.50 4.41 -13.00
C HIS A 532 -32.01 5.43 -14.05
N PRO A 533 -31.27 5.74 -15.13
CA PRO A 533 -31.66 6.77 -16.10
C PRO A 533 -33.03 6.53 -16.75
N MET A 534 -33.31 5.30 -17.17
CA MET A 534 -34.61 4.97 -17.76
C MET A 534 -35.76 5.05 -16.75
N TYR A 535 -35.48 4.90 -15.46
CA TYR A 535 -36.49 5.10 -14.42
C TYR A 535 -36.82 6.60 -14.27
N LEU A 536 -35.80 7.47 -14.31
CA LEU A 536 -35.98 8.92 -14.37
C LEU A 536 -36.75 9.35 -15.62
N VAL A 537 -36.48 8.76 -16.79
CA VAL A 537 -37.22 9.02 -18.03
C VAL A 537 -38.70 8.66 -17.87
N LYS A 538 -39.02 7.47 -17.34
CA LYS A 538 -40.41 7.04 -17.08
C LYS A 538 -41.16 8.00 -16.15
N GLN A 539 -40.46 8.60 -15.17
CA GLN A 539 -41.04 9.57 -14.25
C GLN A 539 -41.01 11.02 -14.76
N ASN A 540 -40.50 11.27 -15.96
CA ASN A 540 -40.28 12.61 -16.51
C ASN A 540 -39.39 13.49 -15.61
N LYS A 541 -38.35 12.90 -15.01
CA LYS A 541 -37.38 13.52 -14.09
C LYS A 541 -35.94 13.48 -14.63
N GLY A 542 -35.78 13.42 -15.96
CA GLY A 542 -34.46 13.34 -16.60
C GLY A 542 -33.51 14.49 -16.26
N ASP A 543 -34.05 15.67 -15.92
CA ASP A 543 -33.27 16.85 -15.53
C ASP A 543 -32.38 16.64 -14.30
N ILE A 544 -32.73 15.68 -13.43
CA ILE A 544 -31.92 15.30 -12.27
C ILE A 544 -30.56 14.76 -12.75
N LEU A 545 -30.58 13.78 -13.67
CA LEU A 545 -29.37 13.21 -14.24
C LEU A 545 -28.56 14.28 -14.99
N ILE A 546 -29.23 15.09 -15.82
CA ILE A 546 -28.58 16.16 -16.60
C ILE A 546 -27.84 17.11 -15.67
N SER A 547 -28.50 17.60 -14.61
CA SER A 547 -27.94 18.61 -13.72
C SER A 547 -26.81 18.04 -12.85
N ARG A 548 -27.00 16.86 -12.24
CA ARG A 548 -25.99 16.23 -11.39
C ARG A 548 -24.74 15.82 -12.15
N MET A 549 -24.92 15.25 -13.34
CA MET A 549 -23.80 14.89 -14.20
C MET A 549 -23.06 16.13 -14.71
N ALA A 550 -23.79 17.17 -15.10
CA ALA A 550 -23.17 18.44 -15.49
C ALA A 550 -22.40 19.08 -14.33
N GLU A 551 -22.94 19.09 -13.10
CA GLU A 551 -22.27 19.61 -11.90
C GLU A 551 -20.96 18.86 -11.62
N GLY A 552 -20.99 17.52 -11.60
CA GLY A 552 -19.80 16.70 -11.34
C GLY A 552 -18.71 16.90 -12.38
N ILE A 553 -19.07 16.90 -13.67
CA ILE A 553 -18.11 17.13 -14.76
C ILE A 553 -17.56 18.56 -14.73
N ALA A 554 -18.43 19.55 -14.48
CA ALA A 554 -18.03 20.95 -14.43
C ALA A 554 -17.02 21.24 -13.31
N ALA A 555 -17.23 20.66 -12.13
CA ALA A 555 -16.30 20.80 -11.01
C ALA A 555 -14.86 20.42 -11.40
N VAL A 556 -14.72 19.29 -12.10
CA VAL A 556 -13.43 18.79 -12.57
C VAL A 556 -12.87 19.64 -13.71
N ALA A 557 -13.68 19.89 -14.75
CA ALA A 557 -13.25 20.63 -15.93
C ALA A 557 -12.88 22.09 -15.63
N GLN A 558 -13.57 22.72 -14.67
CA GLN A 558 -13.26 24.07 -14.19
C GLN A 558 -11.95 24.10 -13.41
N ALA A 559 -11.73 23.13 -12.51
CA ALA A 559 -10.56 23.10 -11.63
C ALA A 559 -9.22 23.02 -12.39
N ILE A 560 -9.21 22.42 -13.57
CA ILE A 560 -7.98 22.22 -14.37
C ILE A 560 -7.96 22.97 -15.69
N TYR A 561 -8.93 23.87 -15.92
CA TYR A 561 -9.00 24.63 -17.18
C TYR A 561 -7.68 25.38 -17.44
N PRO A 562 -7.11 25.34 -18.68
CA PRO A 562 -7.65 24.79 -19.93
C PRO A 562 -7.23 23.35 -20.25
N ARG A 563 -6.67 22.58 -19.30
CA ARG A 563 -6.24 21.19 -19.53
C ARG A 563 -7.45 20.32 -19.93
N PRO A 564 -7.29 19.37 -20.86
CA PRO A 564 -8.40 18.54 -21.32
C PRO A 564 -8.92 17.61 -20.23
N VAL A 565 -10.23 17.36 -20.23
CA VAL A 565 -10.89 16.32 -19.44
C VAL A 565 -11.62 15.39 -20.40
N VAL A 566 -11.16 14.16 -20.52
CA VAL A 566 -11.82 13.14 -21.35
C VAL A 566 -12.85 12.39 -20.51
N VAL A 567 -14.12 12.77 -20.65
CA VAL A 567 -15.24 12.15 -19.94
C VAL A 567 -15.67 10.88 -20.67
N ARG A 568 -15.53 9.73 -20.02
CA ARG A 568 -16.09 8.48 -20.53
C ARG A 568 -17.58 8.45 -20.20
N PHE A 569 -18.42 8.21 -21.20
CA PHE A 569 -19.85 7.95 -20.96
C PHE A 569 -20.04 6.67 -20.11
N SER A 570 -21.25 6.47 -19.58
CA SER A 570 -21.54 5.40 -18.63
C SER A 570 -21.19 4.00 -19.15
N ASP A 571 -20.29 3.29 -18.47
CA ASP A 571 -19.86 1.94 -18.87
C ASP A 571 -20.29 0.86 -17.87
N PHE A 572 -21.43 1.05 -17.21
CA PHE A 572 -21.98 0.07 -16.29
C PHE A 572 -22.40 -1.20 -17.02
N ARG A 573 -22.18 -2.33 -16.34
CA ARG A 573 -22.74 -3.63 -16.67
C ARG A 573 -24.21 -3.70 -16.20
N THR A 574 -24.99 -4.60 -16.80
CA THR A 574 -26.41 -4.81 -16.47
C THR A 574 -26.64 -5.08 -14.97
N ASN A 575 -25.76 -5.86 -14.34
CA ASN A 575 -25.83 -6.16 -12.91
C ASN A 575 -25.52 -4.96 -12.01
N GLU A 576 -24.72 -4.00 -12.46
CA GLU A 576 -24.38 -2.81 -11.69
C GLU A 576 -25.48 -1.75 -11.81
N PHE A 577 -26.03 -1.54 -13.01
CA PHE A 577 -27.20 -0.66 -13.20
C PHE A 577 -28.42 -1.16 -12.42
N ARG A 578 -28.56 -2.48 -12.26
CA ARG A 578 -29.60 -3.09 -11.44
C ARG A 578 -29.54 -2.64 -9.97
N GLY A 579 -28.33 -2.35 -9.48
CA GLY A 579 -28.11 -1.87 -8.12
C GLY A 579 -28.60 -0.45 -7.85
N LEU A 580 -28.93 0.33 -8.88
CA LEU A 580 -29.52 1.66 -8.74
C LEU A 580 -31.03 1.59 -8.49
N GLU A 581 -31.60 2.62 -7.88
CA GLU A 581 -33.05 2.72 -7.68
C GLU A 581 -33.78 2.62 -9.02
N GLY A 582 -34.74 1.68 -9.12
CA GLY A 582 -35.51 1.41 -10.35
C GLY A 582 -34.77 0.56 -11.39
N GLY A 583 -33.54 0.11 -11.12
CA GLY A 583 -32.74 -0.73 -12.03
C GLY A 583 -33.30 -2.14 -12.22
N ASP A 584 -33.82 -2.76 -11.17
CA ASP A 584 -34.44 -4.11 -11.21
C ASP A 584 -35.61 -4.22 -12.21
N GLU A 585 -36.31 -3.11 -12.50
CA GLU A 585 -37.46 -3.10 -13.41
C GLU A 585 -37.07 -3.04 -14.89
N VAL A 586 -35.82 -2.69 -15.20
CA VAL A 586 -35.38 -2.34 -16.56
C VAL A 586 -34.14 -3.10 -17.01
N GLU A 587 -33.36 -3.65 -16.08
CA GLU A 587 -32.10 -4.33 -16.41
C GLU A 587 -32.23 -5.85 -16.57
N PRO A 588 -32.00 -6.40 -17.78
CA PRO A 588 -32.06 -7.85 -18.01
C PRO A 588 -30.93 -8.59 -17.28
N ILE A 589 -31.19 -9.83 -16.87
CA ILE A 589 -30.17 -10.70 -16.27
C ILE A 589 -29.33 -11.34 -17.37
N GLU A 590 -28.02 -11.12 -17.33
CA GLU A 590 -27.06 -11.70 -18.27
C GLU A 590 -26.13 -12.68 -17.58
N ASN A 591 -25.81 -13.78 -18.26
CA ASN A 591 -24.85 -14.77 -17.75
C ASN A 591 -23.41 -14.23 -17.72
N ASN A 592 -23.06 -13.34 -18.64
CA ASN A 592 -21.71 -12.76 -18.76
C ASN A 592 -21.78 -11.23 -18.92
N PRO A 593 -22.06 -10.48 -17.84
CA PRO A 593 -22.24 -9.02 -17.91
C PRO A 593 -21.01 -8.28 -18.46
N MET A 594 -19.80 -8.84 -18.31
CA MET A 594 -18.56 -8.26 -18.82
C MET A 594 -18.58 -8.00 -20.33
N ILE A 595 -19.14 -8.92 -21.11
CA ILE A 595 -19.23 -8.85 -22.58
C ILE A 595 -20.66 -8.57 -23.08
N GLY A 596 -21.58 -8.30 -22.16
CA GLY A 596 -23.01 -8.15 -22.38
C GLY A 596 -23.45 -6.76 -22.84
N TRP A 597 -24.68 -6.39 -22.50
CA TRP A 597 -25.33 -5.15 -22.91
C TRP A 597 -24.82 -3.93 -22.12
N ARG A 598 -23.69 -3.37 -22.58
CA ARG A 598 -23.00 -2.20 -22.02
C ARG A 598 -22.36 -1.32 -23.10
N GLY A 599 -21.81 -0.17 -22.69
CA GLY A 599 -21.16 0.81 -23.57
C GLY A 599 -22.02 1.20 -24.77
N VAL A 600 -21.39 1.39 -25.94
CA VAL A 600 -22.10 1.88 -27.14
C VAL A 600 -23.32 1.05 -27.53
N SER A 601 -23.26 -0.28 -27.41
CA SER A 601 -24.41 -1.14 -27.75
C SER A 601 -25.68 -0.82 -26.94
N ARG A 602 -25.51 -0.35 -25.70
CA ARG A 602 -26.60 0.10 -24.84
C ARG A 602 -27.11 1.48 -25.26
N TYR A 603 -26.21 2.40 -25.59
CA TYR A 603 -26.58 3.76 -25.99
C TYR A 603 -27.46 3.80 -27.24
N ILE A 604 -27.26 2.85 -28.16
CA ILE A 604 -27.99 2.80 -29.43
C ILE A 604 -29.22 1.88 -29.41
N SER A 605 -29.45 1.21 -28.29
CA SER A 605 -30.57 0.27 -28.16
C SER A 605 -31.86 1.01 -27.80
N PRO A 606 -33.01 0.64 -28.40
CA PRO A 606 -34.30 1.28 -28.10
C PRO A 606 -34.65 1.30 -26.60
N GLU A 607 -34.18 0.31 -25.85
CA GLU A 607 -34.45 0.13 -24.43
C GLU A 607 -33.73 1.17 -23.53
N TYR A 608 -32.65 1.79 -24.00
CA TYR A 608 -31.84 2.73 -23.20
C TYR A 608 -31.49 4.05 -23.93
N GLU A 609 -31.76 4.21 -25.23
CA GLU A 609 -31.36 5.39 -26.02
C GLU A 609 -31.73 6.72 -25.35
N GLU A 610 -32.92 6.84 -24.76
CA GLU A 610 -33.34 8.05 -24.02
C GLU A 610 -32.47 8.34 -22.79
N GLY A 611 -31.98 7.31 -22.09
CA GLY A 611 -31.03 7.46 -20.99
C GLY A 611 -29.70 8.06 -21.46
N PHE A 612 -29.18 7.59 -22.60
CA PHE A 612 -27.96 8.14 -23.19
C PHE A 612 -28.14 9.59 -23.69
N ARG A 613 -29.34 9.94 -24.19
CA ARG A 613 -29.66 11.33 -24.55
C ARG A 613 -29.54 12.28 -23.35
N LEU A 614 -29.92 11.84 -22.15
CA LEU A 614 -29.73 12.63 -20.92
C LEU A 614 -28.24 12.88 -20.64
N GLU A 615 -27.38 11.87 -20.81
CA GLU A 615 -25.91 12.04 -20.68
C GLU A 615 -25.36 13.04 -21.71
N CYS A 616 -25.82 12.97 -22.95
CA CYS A 616 -25.46 13.93 -24.00
C CYS A 616 -25.85 15.36 -23.62
N ARG A 617 -27.08 15.56 -23.11
CA ARG A 617 -27.55 16.87 -22.64
C ARG A 617 -26.73 17.39 -21.47
N ALA A 618 -26.27 16.52 -20.56
CA ALA A 618 -25.37 16.89 -19.48
C ALA A 618 -24.03 17.44 -19.99
N ILE A 619 -23.39 16.74 -20.94
CA ILE A 619 -22.15 17.21 -21.58
C ILE A 619 -22.38 18.52 -22.33
N ARG A 620 -23.49 18.64 -23.06
CA ARG A 620 -23.84 19.87 -23.76
C ARG A 620 -23.99 21.04 -22.79
N LYS A 621 -24.70 20.85 -21.69
CA LYS A 621 -24.83 21.84 -20.61
C LYS A 621 -23.47 22.30 -20.07
N VAL A 622 -22.55 21.37 -19.80
CA VAL A 622 -21.18 21.71 -19.35
C VAL A 622 -20.45 22.59 -20.36
N ARG A 623 -20.58 22.29 -21.64
CA ARG A 623 -19.83 22.99 -22.69
C ARG A 623 -20.46 24.32 -23.10
N GLU A 624 -21.78 24.37 -23.23
CA GLU A 624 -22.51 25.53 -23.73
C GLU A 624 -22.93 26.50 -22.62
N GLU A 625 -23.47 25.99 -21.50
CA GLU A 625 -23.95 26.85 -20.41
C GLU A 625 -22.82 27.25 -19.45
N TYR A 626 -21.94 26.31 -19.09
CA TYR A 626 -20.79 26.60 -18.19
C TYR A 626 -19.54 27.04 -18.94
N GLY A 627 -19.50 26.95 -20.28
CA GLY A 627 -18.39 27.40 -21.11
C GLY A 627 -17.13 26.53 -21.03
N LEU A 628 -17.22 25.31 -20.49
CA LEU A 628 -16.07 24.43 -20.25
C LEU A 628 -15.75 23.58 -21.48
N THR A 629 -15.17 24.22 -22.50
CA THR A 629 -14.85 23.58 -23.79
C THR A 629 -13.73 22.53 -23.73
N ASN A 630 -13.01 22.43 -22.61
CA ASN A 630 -11.99 21.42 -22.34
C ASN A 630 -12.58 20.05 -21.95
N ALA A 631 -13.90 19.93 -21.75
CA ALA A 631 -14.59 18.66 -21.53
C ALA A 631 -14.81 17.92 -22.85
N TRP A 632 -13.96 16.94 -23.15
CA TRP A 632 -14.08 16.01 -24.28
C TRP A 632 -14.84 14.76 -23.86
N VAL A 633 -15.22 13.93 -24.84
CA VAL A 633 -15.99 12.71 -24.58
C VAL A 633 -15.32 11.48 -25.13
N MET A 634 -15.54 10.35 -24.45
CA MET A 634 -15.06 9.04 -24.84
C MET A 634 -16.18 8.01 -24.79
N LEU A 635 -16.31 7.26 -25.88
CA LEU A 635 -17.29 6.19 -26.04
C LEU A 635 -16.65 4.83 -25.65
N PRO A 636 -17.12 4.16 -24.58
CA PRO A 636 -16.64 2.85 -24.18
C PRO A 636 -17.26 1.71 -24.98
N PHE A 637 -16.56 0.59 -24.99
CA PHE A 637 -17.01 -0.73 -25.45
C PHE A 637 -17.57 -0.75 -26.88
N VAL A 638 -16.95 0.02 -27.77
CA VAL A 638 -17.27 0.04 -29.20
C VAL A 638 -16.84 -1.26 -29.85
N ARG A 639 -17.75 -1.93 -30.54
CA ARG A 639 -17.52 -3.22 -31.21
C ARG A 639 -17.48 -3.09 -32.73
N ASN A 640 -18.28 -2.20 -33.31
CA ASN A 640 -18.48 -2.11 -34.76
C ASN A 640 -18.46 -0.68 -35.29
N LEU A 641 -18.19 -0.53 -36.59
CA LEU A 641 -18.20 0.79 -37.25
C LEU A 641 -19.61 1.38 -37.33
N TRP A 642 -20.63 0.54 -37.55
CA TRP A 642 -22.01 1.00 -37.71
C TRP A 642 -22.63 1.49 -36.40
N GLU A 643 -22.29 0.88 -35.26
CA GLU A 643 -22.77 1.34 -33.95
C GLU A 643 -22.08 2.65 -33.56
N LEU A 644 -20.81 2.83 -33.94
CA LEU A 644 -20.11 4.11 -33.77
C LEU A 644 -20.77 5.21 -34.61
N ASP A 645 -21.15 4.92 -35.85
CA ASP A 645 -21.87 5.88 -36.70
C ASP A 645 -23.24 6.22 -36.09
N LYS A 646 -23.97 5.22 -35.58
CA LYS A 646 -25.28 5.41 -34.95
C LYS A 646 -25.21 6.23 -33.67
N VAL A 647 -24.28 5.93 -32.75
CA VAL A 647 -24.15 6.69 -31.50
C VAL A 647 -23.71 8.13 -31.76
N LYS A 648 -22.82 8.37 -32.73
CA LYS A 648 -22.44 9.73 -33.13
C LYS A 648 -23.59 10.50 -33.74
N ALA A 649 -24.49 9.86 -34.48
CA ALA A 649 -25.71 10.49 -34.97
C ALA A 649 -26.65 10.87 -33.82
N ILE A 650 -26.77 10.03 -32.78
CA ILE A 650 -27.54 10.37 -31.56
C ILE A 650 -26.90 11.58 -30.86
N MET A 651 -25.58 11.57 -30.63
CA MET A 651 -24.85 12.69 -30.04
C MET A 651 -25.07 13.99 -30.83
N ALA A 652 -24.93 13.94 -32.16
CA ALA A 652 -25.16 15.10 -33.03
C ALA A 652 -26.60 15.62 -32.91
N SER A 653 -27.60 14.73 -32.84
CA SER A 653 -29.00 15.13 -32.66
C SER A 653 -29.27 15.83 -31.31
N GLU A 654 -28.44 15.61 -30.29
CA GLU A 654 -28.49 16.33 -29.02
C GLU A 654 -27.61 17.61 -28.99
N GLY A 655 -26.91 17.93 -30.08
CA GLY A 655 -26.04 19.10 -30.22
C GLY A 655 -24.55 18.84 -29.96
N LEU A 656 -24.13 17.58 -29.81
CA LEU A 656 -22.73 17.19 -29.63
C LEU A 656 -22.12 16.71 -30.94
N GLU A 657 -21.88 17.64 -31.86
CA GLU A 657 -21.22 17.33 -33.13
C GLU A 657 -19.69 17.27 -32.99
N GLN A 658 -19.09 16.18 -33.48
CA GLN A 658 -17.64 16.05 -33.52
C GLN A 658 -17.02 17.13 -34.42
N GLY A 659 -16.09 17.91 -33.87
CA GLY A 659 -15.44 18.99 -34.59
C GLY A 659 -15.29 20.26 -33.75
N GLY A 660 -14.56 21.24 -34.28
CA GLY A 660 -14.25 22.48 -33.56
C GLY A 660 -13.57 22.18 -32.21
N SER A 661 -14.21 22.60 -31.13
CA SER A 661 -13.71 22.41 -29.76
C SER A 661 -14.15 21.11 -29.09
N LEU A 662 -15.08 20.33 -29.67
CA LEU A 662 -15.47 19.02 -29.14
C LEU A 662 -14.62 17.94 -29.80
N LYS A 663 -13.95 17.14 -28.96
CA LYS A 663 -13.23 15.93 -29.40
C LYS A 663 -14.02 14.71 -28.97
N VAL A 664 -14.16 13.76 -29.89
CA VAL A 664 -14.80 12.47 -29.63
C VAL A 664 -13.76 11.37 -29.73
N TRP A 665 -13.51 10.70 -28.62
CA TRP A 665 -12.61 9.56 -28.50
C TRP A 665 -13.41 8.26 -28.39
N ILE A 666 -12.74 7.15 -28.67
CA ILE A 666 -13.25 5.81 -28.36
C ILE A 666 -12.27 5.10 -27.43
N MET A 667 -12.80 4.23 -26.58
CA MET A 667 -11.98 3.28 -25.84
C MET A 667 -11.71 2.08 -26.75
N ALA A 668 -10.44 1.85 -27.12
CA ALA A 668 -10.03 0.68 -27.88
C ALA A 668 -9.73 -0.47 -26.92
N GLU A 669 -10.76 -1.27 -26.69
CA GLU A 669 -10.73 -2.36 -25.72
C GLU A 669 -11.32 -3.67 -26.24
N VAL A 670 -11.95 -3.64 -27.43
CA VAL A 670 -12.49 -4.83 -28.08
C VAL A 670 -11.58 -5.22 -29.25
N PRO A 671 -11.23 -6.52 -29.43
CA PRO A 671 -10.33 -6.95 -30.50
C PRO A 671 -10.77 -6.54 -31.92
N SER A 672 -12.08 -6.37 -32.18
CA SER A 672 -12.55 -5.86 -33.47
C SER A 672 -12.08 -4.43 -33.77
N VAL A 673 -11.86 -3.59 -32.74
CA VAL A 673 -11.28 -2.25 -32.89
C VAL A 673 -9.81 -2.34 -33.27
N VAL A 674 -9.08 -3.32 -32.76
CA VAL A 674 -7.68 -3.58 -33.16
C VAL A 674 -7.62 -4.00 -34.62
N MET A 675 -8.47 -4.95 -35.02
CA MET A 675 -8.49 -5.48 -36.39
C MET A 675 -8.90 -4.44 -37.44
N LEU A 676 -9.71 -3.45 -37.04
CA LEU A 676 -10.20 -2.35 -37.90
C LEU A 676 -9.70 -0.98 -37.42
N ALA A 677 -8.49 -0.94 -36.83
CA ALA A 677 -7.97 0.23 -36.14
C ALA A 677 -7.91 1.46 -37.07
N GLU A 678 -7.57 1.27 -38.34
CA GLU A 678 -7.51 2.35 -39.32
C GLU A 678 -8.90 2.93 -39.65
N GLU A 679 -9.91 2.08 -39.80
CA GLU A 679 -11.28 2.46 -40.07
C GLU A 679 -11.89 3.23 -38.90
N PHE A 680 -11.60 2.80 -37.67
CA PHE A 680 -12.00 3.51 -36.46
C PHE A 680 -11.27 4.84 -36.31
N ALA A 681 -9.94 4.88 -36.51
CA ALA A 681 -9.13 6.10 -36.41
C ALA A 681 -9.64 7.21 -37.35
N LYS A 682 -10.07 6.89 -38.57
CA LYS A 682 -10.67 7.85 -39.51
C LYS A 682 -11.92 8.55 -38.97
N LYS A 683 -12.65 7.90 -38.06
CA LYS A 683 -13.97 8.34 -37.57
C LYS A 683 -13.91 9.10 -36.25
N VAL A 684 -12.77 9.19 -35.58
CA VAL A 684 -12.64 9.76 -34.23
C VAL A 684 -11.51 10.80 -34.16
N ASP A 685 -11.42 11.54 -33.06
CA ASP A 685 -10.30 12.45 -32.79
C ASP A 685 -9.17 11.78 -32.02
N GLY A 686 -9.49 10.72 -31.28
CA GLY A 686 -8.52 9.97 -30.48
C GLY A 686 -9.00 8.58 -30.11
N ILE A 687 -8.02 7.76 -29.73
CA ILE A 687 -8.21 6.41 -29.23
C ILE A 687 -7.59 6.35 -27.84
N SER A 688 -8.32 5.85 -26.84
CA SER A 688 -7.75 5.50 -25.55
C SER A 688 -7.76 3.98 -25.39
N ILE A 689 -6.60 3.37 -25.26
CA ILE A 689 -6.47 1.93 -25.08
C ILE A 689 -6.92 1.57 -23.67
N GLY A 690 -8.01 0.80 -23.57
CA GLY A 690 -8.46 0.19 -22.32
C GLY A 690 -7.71 -1.12 -22.12
N SER A 691 -6.49 -1.05 -21.57
CA SER A 691 -5.58 -2.23 -21.52
C SER A 691 -6.18 -3.41 -20.77
N ASN A 692 -7.03 -3.14 -19.79
CA ASN A 692 -7.69 -4.18 -19.01
C ASN A 692 -8.62 -5.04 -19.86
N ASP A 693 -9.67 -4.44 -20.40
CA ASP A 693 -10.67 -5.13 -21.22
C ASP A 693 -10.05 -5.64 -22.53
N LEU A 694 -9.07 -4.92 -23.10
CA LEU A 694 -8.29 -5.41 -24.24
C LEU A 694 -7.55 -6.72 -23.92
N THR A 695 -6.91 -6.79 -22.74
CA THR A 695 -6.22 -8.01 -22.28
C THR A 695 -7.21 -9.14 -22.05
N GLN A 696 -8.33 -8.85 -21.37
CA GLN A 696 -9.40 -9.83 -21.13
C GLN A 696 -9.89 -10.46 -22.43
N LEU A 697 -10.22 -9.63 -23.42
CA LEU A 697 -10.84 -10.10 -24.66
C LEU A 697 -9.82 -10.69 -25.65
N THR A 698 -8.58 -10.21 -25.66
CA THR A 698 -7.52 -10.75 -26.51
C THR A 698 -7.10 -12.13 -26.03
N LEU A 699 -6.99 -12.34 -24.71
CA LEU A 699 -6.56 -13.60 -24.13
C LEU A 699 -7.72 -14.55 -23.81
N GLY A 700 -8.97 -14.06 -23.84
CA GLY A 700 -10.15 -14.84 -23.48
C GLY A 700 -10.23 -15.13 -21.98
N VAL A 701 -9.86 -14.16 -21.15
CA VAL A 701 -9.71 -14.30 -19.70
C VAL A 701 -10.65 -13.35 -18.96
N ASP A 702 -11.33 -13.86 -17.94
CA ASP A 702 -12.04 -13.01 -16.98
C ASP A 702 -11.09 -12.67 -15.83
N ARG A 703 -10.76 -11.39 -15.65
CA ARG A 703 -9.86 -10.96 -14.57
C ARG A 703 -10.48 -11.13 -13.18
N ASP A 704 -11.82 -11.18 -13.09
CA ASP A 704 -12.55 -11.43 -11.85
C ASP A 704 -12.51 -12.94 -11.50
N SER A 705 -12.11 -13.79 -12.46
CA SER A 705 -11.82 -15.20 -12.19
C SER A 705 -10.54 -15.31 -11.36
N GLY A 706 -10.71 -15.53 -10.06
CA GLY A 706 -9.60 -15.82 -9.16
C GLY A 706 -8.74 -17.01 -9.60
N ILE A 707 -9.30 -17.96 -10.38
CA ILE A 707 -8.56 -19.11 -10.92
C ILE A 707 -7.59 -18.65 -12.03
N LEU A 708 -8.09 -17.96 -13.06
CA LEU A 708 -7.26 -17.50 -14.18
C LEU A 708 -6.22 -16.47 -13.72
N ASN A 709 -6.59 -15.60 -12.78
CA ASN A 709 -5.69 -14.63 -12.18
C ASN A 709 -4.55 -15.34 -11.42
N ARG A 710 -4.86 -16.36 -10.59
CA ARG A 710 -3.84 -17.20 -9.92
C ARG A 710 -2.93 -17.94 -10.90
N MET A 711 -3.45 -18.34 -12.05
CA MET A 711 -2.66 -19.01 -13.10
C MET A 711 -1.79 -18.04 -13.92
N GLY A 712 -1.87 -16.73 -13.67
CA GLY A 712 -1.11 -15.72 -14.40
C GLY A 712 -1.58 -15.49 -15.84
N TYR A 713 -2.83 -15.83 -16.15
CA TYR A 713 -3.37 -15.69 -17.52
C TYR A 713 -3.74 -14.25 -17.88
N PHE A 714 -3.88 -13.37 -16.89
CA PHE A 714 -4.10 -11.95 -17.10
C PHE A 714 -2.77 -11.21 -16.97
N ASP A 715 -2.17 -10.87 -18.10
CA ASP A 715 -0.93 -10.07 -18.17
C ASP A 715 -1.03 -9.09 -19.34
N GLU A 716 -1.04 -7.79 -19.04
CA GLU A 716 -1.08 -6.75 -20.06
C GLU A 716 0.22 -6.65 -20.89
N GLN A 717 1.30 -7.31 -20.44
CA GLN A 717 2.57 -7.41 -21.17
C GLN A 717 2.61 -8.63 -22.11
N ASP A 718 1.54 -9.42 -22.21
CA ASP A 718 1.48 -10.55 -23.13
C ASP A 718 1.76 -10.09 -24.57
N PRO A 719 2.57 -10.82 -25.36
CA PRO A 719 2.92 -10.44 -26.72
C PRO A 719 1.71 -10.16 -27.64
N ALA A 720 0.59 -10.85 -27.46
CA ALA A 720 -0.62 -10.61 -28.23
C ALA A 720 -1.24 -9.23 -27.90
N VAL A 721 -1.23 -8.85 -26.61
CA VAL A 721 -1.72 -7.55 -26.13
C VAL A 721 -0.78 -6.43 -26.58
N LEU A 722 0.54 -6.60 -26.42
CA LEU A 722 1.53 -5.64 -26.91
C LEU A 722 1.41 -5.44 -28.43
N LYS A 723 1.15 -6.50 -29.19
CA LYS A 723 0.93 -6.40 -30.64
C LYS A 723 -0.36 -5.64 -30.97
N ALA A 724 -1.43 -5.88 -30.23
CA ALA A 724 -2.67 -5.14 -30.38
C ALA A 724 -2.49 -3.63 -30.09
N ILE A 725 -1.74 -3.29 -29.04
CA ILE A 725 -1.39 -1.91 -28.70
C ILE A 725 -0.58 -1.25 -29.83
N GLU A 726 0.42 -1.95 -30.37
CA GLU A 726 1.21 -1.45 -31.49
C GLU A 726 0.33 -1.10 -32.71
N ILE A 727 -0.59 -2.00 -33.09
CA ILE A 727 -1.51 -1.78 -34.21
C ILE A 727 -2.37 -0.53 -33.99
N LEU A 728 -2.87 -0.32 -32.77
CA LEU A 728 -3.69 0.83 -32.42
C LEU A 728 -2.91 2.15 -32.48
N ILE A 729 -1.67 2.16 -31.98
CA ILE A 729 -0.79 3.33 -32.02
C ILE A 729 -0.49 3.70 -33.48
N ASP A 730 -0.02 2.73 -34.28
CA ASP A 730 0.33 2.93 -35.68
C ASP A 730 -0.86 3.45 -36.50
N ALA A 731 -2.04 2.86 -36.30
CA ALA A 731 -3.25 3.27 -36.99
C ALA A 731 -3.69 4.69 -36.61
N ALA A 732 -3.63 5.07 -35.33
CA ALA A 732 -3.96 6.42 -34.89
C ALA A 732 -3.02 7.46 -35.52
N HIS A 733 -1.71 7.23 -35.45
CA HIS A 733 -0.71 8.15 -36.00
C HIS A 733 -0.77 8.27 -37.52
N LYS A 734 -1.05 7.17 -38.23
CA LYS A 734 -1.24 7.19 -39.70
C LYS A 734 -2.28 8.21 -40.15
N TYR A 735 -3.32 8.46 -39.35
CA TYR A 735 -4.37 9.43 -39.65
C TYR A 735 -4.28 10.71 -38.79
N GLY A 736 -3.12 10.95 -38.15
CA GLY A 736 -2.88 12.13 -37.32
C GLY A 736 -3.82 12.24 -36.11
N LYS A 737 -4.27 11.09 -35.58
CA LYS A 737 -5.13 11.00 -34.41
C LYS A 737 -4.31 10.71 -33.17
N THR A 738 -4.81 11.14 -32.02
CA THR A 738 -4.11 10.90 -30.76
C THR A 738 -4.39 9.49 -30.25
N CYS A 739 -3.36 8.84 -29.72
CA CYS A 739 -3.45 7.55 -29.05
C CYS A 739 -3.00 7.71 -27.60
N SER A 740 -3.91 7.41 -26.68
CA SER A 740 -3.68 7.37 -25.24
C SER A 740 -3.82 5.93 -24.74
N ILE A 741 -3.29 5.63 -23.57
CA ILE A 741 -3.61 4.41 -22.82
C ILE A 741 -4.12 4.78 -21.43
N CYS A 742 -5.11 4.05 -20.93
CA CYS A 742 -5.62 4.20 -19.57
C CYS A 742 -5.58 2.86 -18.84
N GLY A 743 -5.01 2.86 -17.64
CA GLY A 743 -4.78 1.66 -16.85
C GLY A 743 -3.62 1.86 -15.89
N GLN A 744 -3.39 0.89 -15.01
CA GLN A 744 -2.29 0.96 -14.05
C GLN A 744 -0.99 0.37 -14.59
N ALA A 745 -1.05 -0.44 -15.67
CA ALA A 745 0.12 -1.10 -16.26
C ALA A 745 1.31 -0.16 -16.55
N PRO A 746 1.14 1.06 -17.11
CA PRO A 746 2.27 1.98 -17.32
C PRO A 746 2.95 2.46 -16.04
N SER A 747 2.21 2.56 -14.93
CA SER A 747 2.78 2.93 -13.63
C SER A 747 3.35 1.72 -12.85
N LEU A 748 2.80 0.53 -13.07
CA LEU A 748 3.21 -0.70 -12.37
C LEU A 748 4.44 -1.35 -13.00
N TYR A 749 4.53 -1.33 -14.33
CA TYR A 749 5.56 -2.05 -15.09
C TYR A 749 6.42 -1.06 -15.89
N PRO A 750 7.65 -0.75 -15.41
CA PRO A 750 8.52 0.20 -16.11
C PRO A 750 8.84 -0.20 -17.56
N GLY A 751 8.98 -1.50 -17.83
CA GLY A 751 9.21 -2.02 -19.18
C GLY A 751 8.03 -1.77 -20.13
N PHE A 752 6.80 -1.81 -19.61
CA PHE A 752 5.60 -1.51 -20.40
C PHE A 752 5.51 -0.02 -20.74
N ALA A 753 5.81 0.87 -19.79
CA ALA A 753 5.91 2.30 -20.07
C ALA A 753 7.01 2.59 -21.10
N GLU A 754 8.18 1.95 -20.98
CA GLU A 754 9.25 2.10 -21.96
C GLU A 754 8.81 1.63 -23.36
N PHE A 755 8.15 0.48 -23.47
CA PHE A 755 7.58 -0.01 -24.72
C PHE A 755 6.64 1.02 -25.37
N LEU A 756 5.71 1.58 -24.59
CA LEU A 756 4.75 2.57 -25.07
C LEU A 756 5.43 3.86 -25.56
N VAL A 757 6.41 4.39 -24.82
CA VAL A 757 7.19 5.57 -25.23
C VAL A 757 7.97 5.27 -26.51
N ARG A 758 8.60 4.09 -26.62
CA ARG A 758 9.33 3.67 -27.82
C ARG A 758 8.44 3.52 -29.04
N LYS A 759 7.18 3.08 -28.85
CA LYS A 759 6.15 3.03 -29.90
C LYS A 759 5.53 4.38 -30.20
N GLY A 760 5.81 5.41 -29.39
CA GLY A 760 5.39 6.79 -29.65
C GLY A 760 4.02 7.15 -29.11
N ILE A 761 3.50 6.46 -28.08
CA ILE A 761 2.21 6.83 -27.47
C ILE A 761 2.15 8.33 -27.15
N ASP A 762 1.01 8.98 -27.42
CA ASP A 762 0.87 10.43 -27.20
C ASP A 762 0.65 10.75 -25.72
N SER A 763 -0.08 9.87 -25.01
CA SER A 763 -0.36 10.06 -23.59
C SER A 763 -0.57 8.77 -22.79
N MET A 764 -0.25 8.81 -21.49
CA MET A 764 -0.55 7.75 -20.53
C MET A 764 -1.38 8.30 -19.39
N SER A 765 -2.55 7.71 -19.13
CA SER A 765 -3.45 8.10 -18.06
C SER A 765 -3.35 7.14 -16.88
N VAL A 766 -2.79 7.62 -15.76
CA VAL A 766 -2.46 6.83 -14.56
C VAL A 766 -3.18 7.34 -13.31
N ASN A 767 -3.15 6.58 -12.22
CA ASN A 767 -3.77 7.02 -10.96
C ASN A 767 -3.07 8.27 -10.37
N PRO A 768 -3.79 9.12 -9.61
CA PRO A 768 -3.23 10.37 -9.07
C PRO A 768 -1.91 10.19 -8.31
N ASP A 769 -1.79 9.14 -7.51
CA ASP A 769 -0.62 8.85 -6.69
C ASP A 769 0.63 8.44 -7.48
N THR A 770 0.48 8.04 -8.74
CA THR A 770 1.58 7.59 -9.60
C THR A 770 1.98 8.63 -10.66
N VAL A 771 1.21 9.71 -10.85
CA VAL A 771 1.47 10.76 -11.87
C VAL A 771 2.92 11.25 -11.87
N ALA A 772 3.43 11.68 -10.71
CA ALA A 772 4.77 12.23 -10.59
C ALA A 772 5.88 11.19 -10.79
N TYR A 773 5.61 9.92 -10.45
CA TYR A 773 6.53 8.82 -10.71
C TYR A 773 6.58 8.50 -12.21
N THR A 774 5.42 8.30 -12.83
CA THR A 774 5.31 7.98 -14.26
C THR A 774 5.92 9.07 -15.14
N LYS A 775 5.74 10.36 -14.79
CA LYS A 775 6.37 11.47 -15.54
C LYS A 775 7.89 11.43 -15.51
N ARG A 776 8.49 11.12 -14.36
CA ARG A 776 9.96 10.96 -14.23
C ARG A 776 10.45 9.73 -14.99
N LEU A 777 9.71 8.62 -14.91
CA LEU A 777 10.02 7.41 -15.66
C LEU A 777 10.02 7.68 -17.17
N VAL A 778 8.96 8.29 -17.70
CA VAL A 778 8.84 8.65 -19.12
C VAL A 778 9.98 9.58 -19.56
N ALA A 779 10.27 10.62 -18.78
CA ALA A 779 11.39 11.52 -19.09
C ALA A 779 12.73 10.78 -19.15
N SER A 780 12.98 9.82 -18.25
CA SER A 780 14.20 9.02 -18.26
C SER A 780 14.31 8.14 -19.52
N VAL A 781 13.19 7.61 -20.00
CA VAL A 781 13.12 6.79 -21.23
C VAL A 781 13.34 7.67 -22.46
N GLU A 782 12.69 8.83 -22.54
CA GLU A 782 12.86 9.79 -23.64
C GLU A 782 14.31 10.29 -23.72
N GLN A 783 14.92 10.61 -22.58
CA GLN A 783 16.33 11.00 -22.52
C GLN A 783 17.24 9.88 -23.03
N ARG A 784 16.96 8.62 -22.65
CA ARG A 784 17.71 7.46 -23.14
C ARG A 784 17.57 7.31 -24.65
N LEU A 785 16.37 7.47 -25.20
CA LEU A 785 16.11 7.44 -26.64
C LEU A 785 16.87 8.52 -27.41
N LEU A 786 16.95 9.74 -26.86
CA LEU A 786 17.74 10.82 -27.45
C LEU A 786 19.24 10.47 -27.47
N LEU A 787 19.76 9.87 -26.38
CA LEU A 787 21.15 9.43 -26.30
C LEU A 787 21.43 8.26 -27.25
N GLU A 788 20.56 7.25 -27.32
CA GLU A 788 20.67 6.12 -28.25
C GLU A 788 20.77 6.59 -29.71
N ARG A 789 19.89 7.54 -30.10
CA ARG A 789 19.94 8.19 -31.41
C ARG A 789 21.23 8.98 -31.64
N ALA A 790 21.71 9.71 -30.63
CA ALA A 790 22.97 10.47 -30.72
C ALA A 790 24.20 9.56 -30.86
N PHE A 791 24.18 8.36 -30.27
CA PHE A 791 25.27 7.38 -30.31
C PHE A 791 25.13 6.34 -31.43
N GLY A 792 24.11 6.44 -32.30
CA GLY A 792 23.92 5.53 -33.43
C GLY A 792 23.59 4.08 -33.05
N LYS A 793 23.09 3.85 -31.82
CA LYS A 793 22.55 2.55 -31.41
C LYS A 793 21.05 2.55 -31.72
N GLN A 794 20.64 1.78 -32.75
CA GLN A 794 19.23 1.56 -33.07
C GLN A 794 18.63 0.49 -32.18
#